data_AF-A0A087SVV1-F1
#
_entry.id   AF-A0A087SVV1-F1
#
_cell.length_a   1.000
_cell.length_b   1.000
_cell.length_c   1.000
_cell.angle_alpha   90.00
_cell.angle_beta   90.00
_cell.angle_gamma   90.00
#
_symmetry.space_group_name_H-M   'P 1'
#
loop_
_entity.id
_entity.type
_entity.pdbx_description
1 polymer ?
#
loop_
_entity_poly.entity_id
_entity_poly.type
_entity_poly.pdbx_seq_one_letter_code
_entity_poly.pdbx_strand_id
1 'polypeptide(L)'
;MGYEPGKGLGKKLQGITTPIEAKLRKGKGAIGLYGPEQPTMTRASGPGAVTAEAEVEEKDVKKHQRQWKKKDGDSQLKVKYVYKTADEVVQEGANKRFRGDSLSSVKVIDMTGPEQRILSGYHQIHQQHSKPPDQEEDSQAKTSSRGYHFSLPELEHNLKLLEEDEKQKIIRCDRQKQFAQDKLINLEHEQNRLEEVITQEEKQIKTLEKVLKIVESLDNKSDDDDSNTTLEIAARTFKDLQDEYYEEYKLYNLSDLAITIVVPLVKKLLADWNPLEQKHHCIDIFQDWKALLESNSSVVSWSQGTEQELEPYHRLVWDVWMPPVRKAILGWNARNWSPLVELLDTWTPLLPPWVMGNILEQLVLPRLQKEVEAWNPLTDTLPVHSWLHPWLPLMGSRLEPLYAPIRHKLAAALVNWHPSDCSAKLILEPWKTVFSQGVMDAFVINNIVPKLAMALQAYVINPHQQHLDVWNWVMAWLDMMPEPCMITLLEKNFFPKWLQVLYTWLTHSPNYEEVTKWYTGWKSMLPPSLLTHPTIKEQFRQALDIMNRAVSAPQGLLGQQPGAKESMAYLTNVERQQELDRHVKPRRDYEAMMQTIRGSTSAASLTLSFKELIEKKAEESNILFMPVPGRFQEGKQVHRFGSSLLYLDRGVIFVFNQKTWVPTSLQSLLDTAG
;
A
#
# COMPACT_ATOMS: atom_id res chain seq x y z
N MET A 1 20.66 5.80 -91.65
CA MET A 1 20.51 7.27 -91.63
C MET A 1 19.36 7.56 -90.69
N GLY A 2 19.64 8.07 -89.50
CA GLY A 2 18.62 8.48 -88.53
C GLY A 2 19.25 9.55 -87.64
N TYR A 3 18.78 10.78 -87.79
CA TYR A 3 19.25 11.95 -87.04
C TYR A 3 18.62 11.94 -85.64
N GLU A 4 19.44 12.00 -84.59
CA GLU A 4 18.99 12.12 -83.20
C GLU A 4 19.24 13.57 -82.72
N PRO A 5 18.22 14.28 -82.23
CA PRO A 5 18.36 15.67 -81.80
C PRO A 5 19.37 15.78 -80.65
N GLY A 6 20.42 16.59 -80.83
CA GLY A 6 21.50 16.80 -79.86
C GLY A 6 22.79 16.01 -80.13
N LYS A 7 22.84 15.16 -81.17
CA LYS A 7 24.04 14.43 -81.58
C LYS A 7 24.41 14.64 -83.05
N GLY A 8 25.71 14.56 -83.34
CA GLY A 8 26.30 14.81 -84.65
C GLY A 8 25.85 13.84 -85.73
N LEU A 9 25.75 14.32 -86.98
CA LEU A 9 25.45 13.46 -88.11
C LEU A 9 26.63 12.52 -88.42
N GLY A 10 26.39 11.19 -88.48
CA GLY A 10 27.41 10.20 -88.85
C GLY A 10 27.20 8.85 -88.16
N LYS A 11 27.75 7.76 -88.71
CA LYS A 11 27.48 6.36 -88.31
C LYS A 11 27.83 6.00 -86.84
N LYS A 12 28.51 6.88 -86.10
CA LYS A 12 28.75 6.82 -84.64
C LYS A 12 28.46 8.14 -83.89
N LEU A 13 27.75 9.08 -84.52
CA LEU A 13 27.26 10.29 -83.86
C LEU A 13 28.34 11.30 -83.36
N GLN A 14 29.53 11.31 -83.98
CA GLN A 14 30.70 12.13 -83.59
C GLN A 14 30.88 13.42 -84.42
N GLY A 15 29.89 13.82 -85.24
CA GLY A 15 29.95 15.05 -86.03
C GLY A 15 29.70 16.32 -85.20
N ILE A 16 30.40 17.41 -85.51
CA ILE A 16 30.27 18.71 -84.84
C ILE A 16 28.89 19.32 -85.15
N THR A 17 28.07 19.57 -84.12
CA THR A 17 26.67 20.04 -84.25
C THR A 17 26.50 21.56 -84.15
N THR A 18 27.56 22.31 -83.82
CA THR A 18 27.54 23.77 -83.72
C THR A 18 28.51 24.39 -84.75
N PRO A 19 28.05 25.23 -85.68
CA PRO A 19 28.93 25.86 -86.65
C PRO A 19 29.91 26.83 -85.96
N ILE A 20 31.19 26.79 -86.37
CA ILE A 20 32.23 27.73 -85.93
C ILE A 20 32.06 29.00 -86.77
N GLU A 21 31.52 30.07 -86.19
CA GLU A 21 31.40 31.37 -86.87
C GLU A 21 32.74 32.12 -86.83
N ALA A 22 33.41 32.23 -87.98
CA ALA A 22 34.53 33.14 -88.17
C ALA A 22 34.00 34.55 -88.48
N LYS A 23 34.20 35.52 -87.59
CA LYS A 23 33.82 36.92 -87.83
C LYS A 23 34.84 37.59 -88.76
N LEU A 24 34.50 37.72 -90.04
CA LEU A 24 35.25 38.53 -91.02
C LEU A 24 35.10 40.02 -90.66
N ARG A 25 36.20 40.74 -90.41
CA ARG A 25 36.18 42.20 -90.17
C ARG A 25 35.89 42.93 -91.50
N LYS A 26 34.98 43.91 -91.49
CA LYS A 26 34.81 44.87 -92.59
C LYS A 26 35.71 46.10 -92.34
N GLY A 27 36.84 46.20 -93.03
CA GLY A 27 37.60 47.46 -93.18
C GLY A 27 38.96 47.57 -92.46
N LYS A 28 39.84 48.44 -92.99
CA LYS A 28 41.21 48.74 -92.52
C LYS A 28 41.24 49.73 -91.34
N GLY A 29 40.56 49.42 -90.24
CA GLY A 29 40.61 50.22 -88.99
C GLY A 29 41.64 49.70 -87.99
N ALA A 30 42.42 50.58 -87.38
CA ALA A 30 43.44 50.25 -86.37
C ALA A 30 42.81 49.84 -85.02
N ILE A 31 43.56 49.04 -84.25
CA ILE A 31 43.11 48.15 -83.16
C ILE A 31 42.68 48.84 -81.84
N GLY A 32 42.35 50.14 -81.89
CA GLY A 32 41.91 50.94 -80.75
C GLY A 32 40.62 51.75 -80.96
N LEU A 33 39.96 51.63 -82.13
CA LEU A 33 38.72 52.36 -82.42
C LEU A 33 37.44 51.61 -82.02
N TYR A 34 37.53 50.31 -81.77
CA TYR A 34 36.47 49.47 -81.23
C TYR A 34 36.99 48.90 -79.90
N GLY A 35 36.31 49.22 -78.79
CA GLY A 35 36.68 48.84 -77.43
C GLY A 35 36.73 47.32 -77.17
N PRO A 36 37.15 46.88 -75.98
CA PRO A 36 37.55 45.50 -75.73
C PRO A 36 36.41 44.49 -75.96
N GLU A 37 36.64 43.51 -76.85
CA GLU A 37 35.80 42.33 -77.06
C GLU A 37 36.24 41.22 -76.09
N GLN A 38 35.42 40.90 -75.08
CA GLN A 38 35.49 39.62 -74.37
C GLN A 38 34.08 39.07 -74.04
N PRO A 39 33.97 37.73 -73.93
CA PRO A 39 32.76 36.99 -74.29
C PRO A 39 31.79 36.79 -73.13
N THR A 40 30.51 37.06 -73.38
CA THR A 40 29.39 36.50 -72.62
C THR A 40 29.28 35.02 -72.94
N MET A 41 29.64 34.16 -71.98
CA MET A 41 29.19 32.76 -71.99
C MET A 41 27.77 32.70 -71.41
N THR A 42 26.82 32.22 -72.20
CA THR A 42 25.48 31.86 -71.73
C THR A 42 25.17 30.42 -72.11
N ARG A 43 24.96 29.57 -71.09
CA ARG A 43 24.33 28.23 -71.14
C ARG A 43 23.74 28.04 -69.73
N ALA A 44 22.48 27.72 -69.46
CA ALA A 44 21.32 27.32 -70.25
C ALA A 44 20.02 27.69 -69.49
N SER A 45 18.93 27.89 -70.23
CA SER A 45 17.51 27.96 -69.80
C SER A 45 17.05 26.68 -69.07
N GLY A 46 15.98 26.61 -68.25
CA GLY A 46 14.84 27.49 -67.90
C GLY A 46 13.96 26.76 -66.85
N PRO A 47 12.66 27.11 -66.59
CA PRO A 47 11.78 28.06 -67.27
C PRO A 47 11.05 29.07 -66.35
N GLY A 48 10.42 30.11 -66.93
CA GLY A 48 9.33 30.86 -66.26
C GLY A 48 9.41 32.39 -66.23
N ALA A 49 9.51 33.03 -67.40
CA ALA A 49 9.19 34.42 -67.76
C ALA A 49 8.56 35.38 -66.71
N VAL A 50 9.22 36.52 -66.43
CA VAL A 50 8.63 37.87 -66.50
C VAL A 50 9.73 38.92 -66.81
N THR A 51 9.48 39.74 -67.84
CA THR A 51 10.00 41.08 -68.19
C THR A 51 11.51 41.36 -68.32
N ALA A 52 11.95 41.31 -69.57
CA ALA A 52 13.12 42.01 -70.11
C ALA A 52 12.85 43.52 -70.28
N GLU A 53 12.74 44.27 -69.18
CA GLU A 53 12.56 45.73 -69.20
C GLU A 53 13.72 46.52 -68.54
N ALA A 54 14.66 45.86 -67.85
CA ALA A 54 15.67 46.55 -67.04
C ALA A 54 16.98 46.95 -67.78
N GLU A 55 17.32 46.36 -68.93
CA GLU A 55 18.57 46.69 -69.64
C GLU A 55 18.47 47.87 -70.61
N VAL A 56 17.27 48.44 -70.80
CA VAL A 56 17.05 49.62 -71.66
C VAL A 56 17.30 50.93 -70.88
N GLU A 57 17.10 50.95 -69.56
CA GLU A 57 17.18 52.19 -68.77
C GLU A 57 18.61 52.72 -68.56
N GLU A 58 19.64 51.87 -68.48
CA GLU A 58 21.02 52.36 -68.23
C GLU A 58 21.64 53.17 -69.38
N LYS A 59 21.17 52.98 -70.62
CA LYS A 59 21.66 53.75 -71.79
C LYS A 59 20.96 55.10 -71.95
N ASP A 60 19.75 55.27 -71.41
CA ASP A 60 19.00 56.52 -71.49
C ASP A 60 19.37 57.53 -70.38
N VAL A 61 19.83 57.06 -69.22
CA VAL A 61 20.27 57.95 -68.12
C VAL A 61 21.53 58.75 -68.47
N LYS A 62 22.42 58.25 -69.34
CA LYS A 62 23.64 58.98 -69.78
C LYS A 62 23.37 60.03 -70.88
N LYS A 63 22.21 60.00 -71.54
CA LYS A 63 21.85 60.99 -72.59
C LYS A 63 21.15 62.24 -72.07
N HIS A 64 20.62 62.22 -70.84
CA HIS A 64 19.85 63.32 -70.28
C HIS A 64 20.60 64.29 -69.34
N GLN A 65 21.90 64.13 -69.11
CA GLN A 65 22.72 65.14 -68.43
C GLN A 65 23.44 66.06 -69.42
N ARG A 66 22.67 66.78 -70.22
CA ARG A 66 23.14 68.01 -70.88
C ARG A 66 22.04 69.05 -70.75
N GLN A 67 22.46 70.27 -70.40
CA GLN A 67 21.74 71.54 -70.41
C GLN A 67 21.17 71.96 -69.05
N TRP A 68 21.90 72.84 -68.35
CA TRP A 68 21.46 74.23 -68.14
C TRP A 68 22.71 75.15 -68.21
N LYS A 69 22.68 76.07 -69.18
CA LYS A 69 23.71 77.05 -69.64
C LYS A 69 24.96 76.53 -70.36
N LYS A 70 25.00 76.86 -71.66
CA LYS A 70 26.21 76.96 -72.50
C LYS A 70 26.87 78.31 -72.20
N LYS A 71 28.10 78.32 -71.69
CA LYS A 71 28.99 79.50 -71.73
C LYS A 71 30.32 79.04 -72.28
N ASP A 72 30.69 79.63 -73.41
CA ASP A 72 32.05 79.62 -73.93
C ASP A 72 32.96 80.37 -72.95
N GLY A 73 34.08 79.77 -72.58
CA GLY A 73 35.05 80.37 -71.65
C GLY A 73 35.74 79.32 -70.79
N ASP A 74 36.98 79.04 -71.19
CA ASP A 74 37.96 78.09 -70.68
C ASP A 74 38.14 78.02 -69.14
N SER A 75 37.95 76.81 -68.57
CA SER A 75 38.60 76.21 -67.40
C SER A 75 37.65 75.24 -66.65
N GLN A 76 37.51 74.00 -67.13
CA GLN A 76 36.74 72.95 -66.44
C GLN A 76 37.59 72.27 -65.37
N LEU A 77 37.33 72.56 -64.09
CA LEU A 77 37.74 71.72 -62.97
C LEU A 77 36.98 70.38 -63.04
N LYS A 78 37.69 69.26 -63.22
CA LYS A 78 37.09 67.91 -63.20
C LYS A 78 36.67 67.55 -61.78
N VAL A 79 35.38 67.55 -61.50
CA VAL A 79 34.81 66.96 -60.27
C VAL A 79 34.80 65.43 -60.43
N LYS A 80 35.43 64.71 -59.48
CA LYS A 80 35.48 63.25 -59.46
C LYS A 80 34.29 62.72 -58.66
N TYR A 81 33.36 62.02 -59.31
CA TYR A 81 32.24 61.35 -58.64
C TYR A 81 32.72 60.02 -58.02
N VAL A 82 32.37 59.79 -56.76
CA VAL A 82 32.59 58.50 -56.05
C VAL A 82 31.21 57.88 -55.84
N TYR A 83 30.97 56.72 -56.46
CA TYR A 83 29.73 55.97 -56.30
C TYR A 83 29.88 54.99 -55.14
N LYS A 84 28.89 54.96 -54.23
CA LYS A 84 28.78 53.94 -53.19
C LYS A 84 27.84 52.84 -53.66
N THR A 85 28.20 51.58 -53.41
CA THR A 85 27.32 50.44 -53.70
C THR A 85 26.25 50.28 -52.62
N ALA A 86 25.13 49.62 -52.95
CA ALA A 86 24.05 49.37 -51.99
C ALA A 86 24.55 48.63 -50.74
N ASP A 87 25.50 47.70 -50.90
CA ASP A 87 26.11 46.94 -49.81
C ASP A 87 27.00 47.82 -48.91
N GLU A 88 27.74 48.78 -49.47
CA GLU A 88 28.53 49.75 -48.70
C GLU A 88 27.65 50.70 -47.87
N VAL A 89 26.47 51.08 -48.40
CA VAL A 89 25.49 51.90 -47.68
C VAL A 89 24.87 51.14 -46.51
N VAL A 90 24.59 49.85 -46.68
CA VAL A 90 24.09 48.97 -45.60
C VAL A 90 25.14 48.79 -44.50
N GLN A 91 26.42 48.60 -44.85
CA GLN A 91 27.52 48.52 -43.87
C GLN A 91 27.76 49.85 -43.12
N GLU A 92 27.66 50.99 -43.81
CA GLU A 92 27.75 52.32 -43.18
C GLU A 92 26.56 52.58 -42.23
N GLY A 93 25.36 52.14 -42.60
CA GLY A 93 24.15 52.17 -41.77
C GLY A 93 24.20 51.23 -40.56
N ALA A 94 24.88 50.09 -40.67
CA ALA A 94 25.12 49.18 -39.55
C ALA A 94 26.06 49.77 -38.48
N ASN A 95 26.97 50.67 -38.86
CA ASN A 95 27.91 51.36 -37.96
C ASN A 95 27.33 52.66 -37.34
N LYS A 96 26.37 53.32 -38.00
CA LYS A 96 25.55 54.40 -37.40
C LYS A 96 24.44 53.81 -36.52
N ARG A 97 24.79 52.97 -35.53
CA ARG A 97 23.84 52.63 -34.47
C ARG A 97 23.64 53.87 -33.60
N PHE A 98 22.39 54.34 -33.60
CA PHE A 98 21.77 55.26 -32.67
C PHE A 98 22.27 55.00 -31.23
N ARG A 99 23.28 55.76 -30.77
CA ARG A 99 23.66 55.85 -29.35
C ARG A 99 22.61 56.71 -28.64
N GLY A 100 21.45 56.13 -28.39
CA GLY A 100 20.50 56.67 -27.41
C GLY A 100 20.97 56.22 -26.03
N ASP A 101 21.69 57.08 -25.31
CA ASP A 101 22.06 56.83 -23.93
C ASP A 101 21.72 58.04 -23.05
N SER A 102 20.85 57.79 -22.08
CA SER A 102 20.12 58.77 -21.26
C SER A 102 21.00 59.46 -20.19
N LEU A 103 22.31 59.52 -20.42
CA LEU A 103 23.32 60.04 -19.49
C LEU A 103 23.96 61.37 -19.94
N SER A 104 23.61 61.87 -21.12
CA SER A 104 24.13 63.14 -21.68
C SER A 104 23.21 64.36 -21.47
N SER A 105 22.33 64.33 -20.46
CA SER A 105 21.36 65.40 -20.18
C SER A 105 21.41 65.98 -18.77
N VAL A 106 22.51 65.76 -18.03
CA VAL A 106 22.72 66.41 -16.73
C VAL A 106 23.48 67.72 -16.94
N LYS A 107 22.81 68.83 -16.60
CA LYS A 107 23.32 70.21 -16.74
C LYS A 107 24.32 70.51 -15.61
N VAL A 108 25.61 70.53 -15.91
CA VAL A 108 26.66 70.88 -14.93
C VAL A 108 27.02 72.36 -15.10
N ILE A 109 27.00 73.12 -14.00
CA ILE A 109 27.34 74.54 -14.00
C ILE A 109 28.78 74.69 -13.47
N ASP A 110 29.69 75.09 -14.33
CA ASP A 110 31.08 75.38 -13.98
C ASP A 110 31.21 76.86 -13.59
N MET A 111 31.69 77.10 -12.36
CA MET A 111 31.90 78.41 -11.75
C MET A 111 33.39 78.71 -11.47
N THR A 112 34.31 77.91 -12.04
CA THR A 112 35.76 78.05 -11.78
C THR A 112 36.47 79.13 -12.61
N GLY A 113 35.75 79.82 -13.51
CA GLY A 113 36.21 81.01 -14.22
C GLY A 113 35.40 82.27 -13.90
N PRO A 114 35.77 83.45 -14.44
CA PRO A 114 35.08 84.72 -14.19
C PRO A 114 33.65 84.79 -14.79
N GLU A 115 33.24 83.82 -15.61
CA GLU A 115 31.88 83.72 -16.17
C GLU A 115 31.30 82.31 -15.98
N GLN A 116 29.98 82.24 -15.74
CA GLN A 116 29.23 81.00 -15.55
C GLN A 116 29.08 80.24 -16.88
N ARG A 117 29.59 79.00 -16.95
CA ARG A 117 29.41 78.12 -18.12
C ARG A 117 28.55 76.91 -17.77
N ILE A 118 27.72 76.50 -18.73
CA ILE A 118 26.78 75.38 -18.60
C ILE A 118 27.25 74.27 -19.53
N LEU A 119 27.62 73.10 -18.99
CA LEU A 119 28.04 71.92 -19.73
C LEU A 119 26.90 70.90 -19.77
N SER A 120 26.76 70.18 -20.90
CA SER A 120 25.67 69.22 -21.14
C SER A 120 25.97 67.80 -20.63
N GLY A 121 27.00 67.61 -19.81
CA GLY A 121 27.27 66.35 -19.11
C GLY A 121 28.72 66.24 -18.61
N TYR A 122 28.98 65.25 -17.75
CA TYR A 122 30.29 65.03 -17.11
C TYR A 122 31.46 64.81 -18.09
N HIS A 123 31.20 64.40 -19.33
CA HIS A 123 32.24 64.10 -20.32
C HIS A 123 33.00 65.34 -20.83
N GLN A 124 32.45 66.56 -20.67
CA GLN A 124 33.09 67.81 -21.11
C GLN A 124 34.08 68.40 -20.09
N ILE A 125 34.10 67.92 -18.86
CA ILE A 125 35.00 68.40 -17.79
C ILE A 125 36.43 67.87 -17.98
N HIS A 126 36.58 66.69 -18.59
CA HIS A 126 37.86 65.99 -18.73
C HIS A 126 38.78 66.52 -19.85
N GLN A 127 38.33 67.46 -20.67
CA GLN A 127 39.12 68.00 -21.80
C GLN A 127 39.88 69.30 -21.48
N GLN A 128 39.82 69.79 -20.24
CA GLN A 128 40.68 70.88 -19.78
C GLN A 128 41.99 70.30 -19.28
N HIS A 129 42.97 70.06 -20.16
CA HIS A 129 44.42 70.04 -19.92
C HIS A 129 45.14 69.34 -21.09
N SER A 130 45.04 69.91 -22.29
CA SER A 130 46.09 69.72 -23.31
C SER A 130 46.23 70.99 -24.13
N LYS A 131 47.15 71.87 -23.73
CA LYS A 131 47.79 72.81 -24.67
C LYS A 131 48.65 71.96 -25.63
N PRO A 132 48.60 72.21 -26.95
CA PRO A 132 49.67 73.02 -27.58
C PRO A 132 49.19 73.75 -28.87
N PRO A 133 50.07 74.46 -29.62
CA PRO A 133 50.89 75.63 -29.29
C PRO A 133 50.55 76.85 -30.18
N ASP A 134 51.18 78.00 -29.88
CA ASP A 134 51.21 79.22 -30.69
C ASP A 134 51.88 79.04 -32.07
N GLN A 135 51.64 80.01 -32.98
CA GLN A 135 52.31 80.32 -34.25
C GLN A 135 51.81 79.48 -35.46
N GLU A 136 51.36 80.04 -36.58
CA GLU A 136 51.77 81.27 -37.28
C GLU A 136 50.56 82.04 -37.83
N GLU A 137 50.48 83.33 -37.49
CA GLU A 137 49.87 84.32 -38.36
C GLU A 137 50.80 84.52 -39.56
N ASP A 138 50.31 84.34 -40.77
CA ASP A 138 50.83 85.13 -41.88
C ASP A 138 49.71 85.59 -42.80
N SER A 139 49.65 86.91 -42.90
CA SER A 139 48.73 87.67 -43.72
C SER A 139 49.25 87.72 -45.14
N GLN A 140 48.42 87.42 -46.14
CA GLN A 140 48.48 88.20 -47.38
C GLN A 140 47.16 88.18 -48.17
N ALA A 141 46.53 89.36 -48.13
CA ALA A 141 46.10 90.10 -49.31
C ALA A 141 45.16 89.41 -50.32
N LYS A 142 43.89 89.85 -50.26
CA LYS A 142 43.12 90.39 -51.39
C LYS A 142 43.45 89.79 -52.76
N THR A 143 42.81 88.68 -53.08
CA THR A 143 42.30 88.47 -54.44
C THR A 143 40.79 88.33 -54.38
N SER A 144 40.12 89.39 -54.85
CA SER A 144 38.77 89.37 -55.41
C SER A 144 37.69 88.61 -54.62
N SER A 145 36.90 89.37 -53.88
CA SER A 145 35.53 89.07 -53.46
C SER A 145 34.68 88.53 -54.62
N ARG A 146 34.71 87.22 -54.87
CA ARG A 146 33.90 86.57 -55.89
C ARG A 146 33.62 85.12 -55.50
N GLY A 147 32.68 84.92 -54.59
CA GLY A 147 32.22 83.56 -54.27
C GLY A 147 31.36 83.36 -53.03
N TYR A 148 31.20 84.34 -52.14
CA TYR A 148 30.21 84.27 -51.04
C TYR A 148 28.75 84.44 -51.49
N HIS A 149 28.46 84.15 -52.76
CA HIS A 149 27.13 84.24 -53.36
C HIS A 149 26.65 82.92 -53.99
N PHE A 150 27.28 81.80 -53.64
CA PHE A 150 26.78 80.47 -54.02
C PHE A 150 27.24 79.36 -53.05
N SER A 151 27.31 79.65 -51.76
CA SER A 151 27.06 78.60 -50.76
C SER A 151 25.56 78.63 -50.49
N LEU A 152 24.84 77.61 -50.93
CA LEU A 152 23.44 77.39 -50.58
C LEU A 152 23.42 76.31 -49.50
N PRO A 153 23.72 76.64 -48.23
CA PRO A 153 23.70 75.65 -47.16
C PRO A 153 22.35 74.96 -47.05
N GLU A 154 21.25 75.65 -47.38
CA GLU A 154 19.91 75.07 -47.47
C GLU A 154 19.77 74.04 -48.61
N LEU A 155 20.37 74.30 -49.79
CA LEU A 155 20.33 73.34 -50.90
C LEU A 155 21.26 72.14 -50.63
N GLU A 156 22.42 72.38 -50.02
CA GLU A 156 23.33 71.32 -49.60
C GLU A 156 22.72 70.48 -48.47
N HIS A 157 22.01 71.11 -47.53
CA HIS A 157 21.21 70.44 -46.51
C HIS A 157 20.09 69.61 -47.14
N ASN A 158 19.34 70.18 -48.10
CA ASN A 158 18.28 69.47 -48.81
C ASN A 158 18.82 68.27 -49.62
N LEU A 159 19.98 68.41 -50.27
CA LEU A 159 20.62 67.31 -51.00
C LEU A 159 21.16 66.24 -50.03
N LYS A 160 21.75 66.63 -48.90
CA LYS A 160 22.14 65.68 -47.84
C LYS A 160 20.93 65.00 -47.21
N LEU A 161 19.81 65.69 -47.08
CA LEU A 161 18.55 65.13 -46.58
C LEU A 161 17.98 64.11 -47.55
N LEU A 162 18.00 64.40 -48.86
CA LEU A 162 17.61 63.44 -49.91
C LEU A 162 18.56 62.24 -49.94
N GLU A 163 19.87 62.47 -49.81
CA GLU A 163 20.86 61.38 -49.73
C GLU A 163 20.61 60.50 -48.49
N GLU A 164 20.34 61.10 -47.33
CA GLU A 164 20.03 60.38 -46.10
C GLU A 164 18.67 59.66 -46.18
N ASP A 165 17.64 60.26 -46.78
CA ASP A 165 16.33 59.63 -47.01
C ASP A 165 16.44 58.40 -47.94
N GLU A 166 17.19 58.51 -49.03
CA GLU A 166 17.44 57.36 -49.92
C GLU A 166 18.29 56.27 -49.24
N LYS A 167 19.32 56.64 -48.46
CA LYS A 167 20.07 55.66 -47.65
C LYS A 167 19.16 54.96 -46.63
N GLN A 168 18.27 55.70 -45.97
CA GLN A 168 17.30 55.13 -45.03
C GLN A 168 16.29 54.21 -45.73
N LYS A 169 15.85 54.53 -46.94
CA LYS A 169 15.01 53.63 -47.77
C LYS A 169 15.74 52.34 -48.09
N ILE A 170 17.02 52.40 -48.51
CA ILE A 170 17.85 51.21 -48.77
C ILE A 170 17.96 50.34 -47.52
N ILE A 171 18.27 50.94 -46.37
CA ILE A 171 18.38 50.22 -45.08
C ILE A 171 17.03 49.60 -44.68
N ARG A 172 15.92 50.31 -44.89
CA ARG A 172 14.58 49.79 -44.60
C ARG A 172 14.25 48.59 -45.49
N CYS A 173 14.54 48.67 -46.79
CA CYS A 173 14.32 47.57 -47.73
C CYS A 173 15.17 46.35 -47.36
N ASP A 174 16.43 46.53 -46.99
CA ASP A 174 17.31 45.43 -46.55
C ASP A 174 16.79 44.78 -45.26
N ARG A 175 16.40 45.57 -44.25
CA ARG A 175 15.77 45.05 -43.03
C ARG A 175 14.49 44.28 -43.30
N GLN A 176 13.65 44.77 -44.22
CA GLN A 176 12.44 44.06 -44.63
C GLN A 176 12.78 42.74 -45.34
N LYS A 177 13.82 42.72 -46.17
CA LYS A 177 14.30 41.51 -46.84
C LYS A 177 14.84 40.50 -45.83
N GLN A 178 15.67 40.91 -44.88
CA GLN A 178 16.19 40.05 -43.82
C GLN A 178 15.06 39.51 -42.95
N PHE A 179 14.12 40.35 -42.52
CA PHE A 179 12.94 39.92 -41.76
C PHE A 179 12.09 38.91 -42.54
N ALA A 180 11.91 39.11 -43.85
CA ALA A 180 11.21 38.16 -44.70
C ALA A 180 11.97 36.83 -44.85
N GLN A 181 13.30 36.87 -44.94
CA GLN A 181 14.15 35.68 -44.98
C GLN A 181 14.11 34.90 -43.66
N ASP A 182 14.25 35.57 -42.52
CA ASP A 182 14.15 34.96 -41.20
C ASP A 182 12.76 34.35 -40.97
N LYS A 183 11.70 35.04 -41.44
CA LYS A 183 10.34 34.51 -41.40
C LYS A 183 10.19 33.26 -42.28
N LEU A 184 10.80 33.23 -43.46
CA LEU A 184 10.79 32.03 -44.32
C LEU A 184 11.49 30.86 -43.63
N ILE A 185 12.66 31.08 -43.04
CA ILE A 185 13.40 30.03 -42.32
C ILE A 185 12.58 29.51 -41.13
N ASN A 186 11.95 30.40 -40.36
CA ASN A 186 11.10 29.99 -39.24
C ASN A 186 9.88 29.18 -39.70
N LEU A 187 9.23 29.63 -40.78
CA LEU A 187 8.10 28.90 -41.37
C LEU A 187 8.53 27.54 -41.92
N GLU A 188 9.73 27.41 -42.48
CA GLU A 188 10.28 26.14 -42.96
C GLU A 188 10.53 25.16 -41.79
N HIS A 189 11.09 25.64 -40.68
CA HIS A 189 11.24 24.83 -39.47
C HIS A 189 9.89 24.43 -38.87
N GLU A 190 8.92 25.34 -38.85
CA GLU A 190 7.57 25.03 -38.37
C GLU A 190 6.86 24.02 -39.28
N GLN A 191 7.02 24.14 -40.60
CA GLN A 191 6.51 23.17 -41.57
C GLN A 191 7.12 21.79 -41.33
N ASN A 192 8.45 21.67 -41.23
CA ASN A 192 9.12 20.40 -40.98
C ASN A 192 8.67 19.76 -39.65
N ARG A 193 8.54 20.57 -38.59
CA ARG A 193 8.04 20.10 -37.29
C ARG A 193 6.60 19.58 -37.40
N LEU A 194 5.73 20.30 -38.12
CA LEU A 194 4.34 19.88 -38.31
C LEU A 194 4.25 18.61 -39.17
N GLU A 195 5.10 18.47 -40.19
CA GLU A 195 5.19 17.24 -40.99
C GLU A 195 5.62 16.04 -40.12
N GLU A 196 6.59 16.21 -39.22
CA GLU A 196 6.97 15.15 -38.26
C GLU A 196 5.79 14.74 -37.37
N VAL A 197 5.04 15.70 -36.82
CA VAL A 197 3.85 15.43 -36.00
C VAL A 197 2.78 14.69 -36.82
N ILE A 198 2.49 15.14 -38.04
CA ILE A 198 1.52 14.48 -38.94
C ILE A 198 1.94 13.02 -39.18
N THR A 199 3.22 12.75 -39.44
CA THR A 199 3.68 11.37 -39.67
C THR A 199 3.61 10.49 -38.42
N GLN A 200 3.75 11.05 -37.21
CA GLN A 200 3.58 10.33 -35.95
C GLN A 200 2.10 10.01 -35.68
N GLU A 201 1.24 11.01 -35.82
CA GLU A 201 -0.22 10.87 -35.69
C GLU A 201 -0.78 9.87 -36.72
N GLU A 202 -0.34 9.92 -37.98
CA GLU A 202 -0.74 8.93 -38.99
C GLU A 202 -0.34 7.50 -38.63
N LYS A 203 0.81 7.31 -37.95
CA LYS A 203 1.22 5.99 -37.47
C LYS A 203 0.31 5.53 -36.33
N GLN A 204 -0.01 6.41 -35.39
CA GLN A 204 -0.92 6.13 -34.27
C GLN A 204 -2.34 5.82 -34.76
N ILE A 205 -2.87 6.57 -35.73
CA ILE A 205 -4.17 6.28 -36.34
C ILE A 205 -4.14 4.88 -36.99
N LYS A 206 -3.08 4.54 -37.73
CA LYS A 206 -2.95 3.21 -38.36
C LYS A 206 -2.81 2.08 -37.35
N THR A 207 -2.15 2.29 -36.19
CA THR A 207 -2.09 1.27 -35.13
C THR A 207 -3.45 1.09 -34.48
N LEU A 208 -4.12 2.20 -34.12
CA LEU A 208 -5.45 2.18 -33.52
C LEU A 208 -6.51 1.56 -34.44
N GLU A 209 -6.49 1.86 -35.75
CA GLU A 209 -7.39 1.22 -36.73
C GLU A 209 -7.21 -0.29 -36.79
N LYS A 210 -5.99 -0.80 -36.63
CA LYS A 210 -5.73 -2.24 -36.59
C LYS A 210 -6.26 -2.86 -35.29
N VAL A 211 -5.99 -2.23 -34.15
CA VAL A 211 -6.51 -2.67 -32.85
C VAL A 211 -8.04 -2.69 -32.85
N LEU A 212 -8.68 -1.64 -33.39
CA LEU A 212 -10.13 -1.54 -33.50
C LEU A 212 -10.70 -2.66 -34.37
N LYS A 213 -10.08 -2.96 -35.53
CA LYS A 213 -10.49 -4.09 -36.38
C LYS A 213 -10.36 -5.44 -35.67
N ILE A 214 -9.31 -5.63 -34.88
CA ILE A 214 -9.13 -6.86 -34.07
C ILE A 214 -10.27 -6.97 -33.06
N VAL A 215 -10.59 -5.88 -32.35
CA VAL A 215 -11.70 -5.83 -31.37
C VAL A 215 -13.06 -6.05 -32.03
N GLU A 216 -13.37 -5.38 -33.15
CA GLU A 216 -14.61 -5.60 -33.92
C GLU A 216 -14.73 -7.05 -34.40
N SER A 217 -13.61 -7.68 -34.76
CA SER A 217 -13.62 -9.09 -35.16
C SER A 217 -13.93 -10.04 -33.99
N LEU A 218 -13.70 -9.62 -32.75
CA LEU A 218 -14.04 -10.37 -31.55
C LEU A 218 -15.49 -10.15 -31.14
N ASP A 219 -15.98 -8.91 -31.23
CA ASP A 219 -17.36 -8.58 -30.92
C ASP A 219 -18.32 -9.32 -31.88
N ASN A 220 -18.03 -9.31 -33.18
CA ASN A 220 -18.84 -10.02 -34.19
C ASN A 220 -18.80 -11.55 -34.07
N LYS A 221 -17.74 -12.13 -33.47
CA LYS A 221 -17.63 -13.58 -33.22
C LYS A 221 -18.22 -14.01 -31.88
N SER A 222 -18.58 -13.05 -31.02
CA SER A 222 -19.24 -13.34 -29.74
C SER A 222 -20.70 -13.82 -29.91
N ASP A 223 -21.27 -13.66 -31.12
CA ASP A 223 -22.59 -14.12 -31.51
C ASP A 223 -22.65 -15.57 -32.05
N ASP A 224 -21.51 -16.24 -32.30
CA ASP A 224 -21.48 -17.64 -32.73
C ASP A 224 -21.67 -18.60 -31.52
N ASP A 225 -22.51 -19.64 -31.69
CA ASP A 225 -23.02 -20.52 -30.62
C ASP A 225 -21.94 -21.34 -29.85
N ASP A 226 -20.73 -21.49 -30.38
CA ASP A 226 -19.64 -22.28 -29.77
C ASP A 226 -18.80 -21.47 -28.77
N SER A 227 -19.35 -21.29 -27.56
CA SER A 227 -18.74 -20.48 -26.48
C SER A 227 -17.29 -20.87 -26.12
N ASN A 228 -16.89 -22.14 -26.29
CA ASN A 228 -15.53 -22.60 -25.97
C ASN A 228 -14.51 -22.21 -27.07
N THR A 229 -14.89 -22.37 -28.33
CA THR A 229 -14.06 -21.98 -29.48
C THR A 229 -13.86 -20.47 -29.51
N THR A 230 -14.93 -19.71 -29.22
CA THR A 230 -14.86 -18.25 -29.12
C THR A 230 -13.97 -17.77 -27.98
N LEU A 231 -13.95 -18.49 -26.85
CA LEU A 231 -13.10 -18.15 -25.71
C LEU A 231 -11.61 -18.41 -25.97
N GLU A 232 -11.28 -19.50 -26.67
CA GLU A 232 -9.90 -19.80 -27.08
C GLU A 232 -9.40 -18.81 -28.15
N ILE A 233 -10.25 -18.44 -29.10
CA ILE A 233 -9.95 -17.39 -30.08
C ILE A 233 -9.72 -16.05 -29.38
N ALA A 234 -10.58 -15.68 -28.43
CA ALA A 234 -10.41 -14.47 -27.63
C ALA A 234 -9.09 -14.48 -26.87
N ALA A 235 -8.76 -15.57 -26.17
CA ALA A 235 -7.50 -15.72 -25.45
C ALA A 235 -6.27 -15.53 -26.36
N ARG A 236 -6.29 -16.11 -27.56
CA ARG A 236 -5.22 -15.91 -28.56
C ARG A 236 -5.12 -14.46 -29.03
N THR A 237 -6.24 -13.82 -29.37
CA THR A 237 -6.22 -12.42 -29.82
C THR A 237 -5.78 -11.45 -28.72
N PHE A 238 -6.11 -11.70 -27.46
CA PHE A 238 -5.62 -10.88 -26.35
C PHE A 238 -4.13 -11.08 -26.13
N LYS A 239 -3.62 -12.31 -26.33
CA LYS A 239 -2.18 -12.57 -26.31
C LYS A 239 -1.45 -11.84 -27.44
N ASP A 240 -1.94 -11.94 -28.67
CA ASP A 240 -1.39 -11.23 -29.82
C ASP A 240 -1.41 -9.70 -29.59
N LEU A 241 -2.47 -9.19 -28.97
CA LEU A 241 -2.61 -7.78 -28.67
C LEU A 241 -1.68 -7.32 -27.52
N GLN A 242 -1.36 -8.19 -26.56
CA GLN A 242 -0.32 -7.93 -25.54
C GLN A 242 1.10 -7.96 -26.13
N ASP A 243 1.38 -8.88 -27.03
CA ASP A 243 2.72 -9.07 -27.61
C ASP A 243 3.03 -8.00 -28.68
N GLU A 244 2.07 -7.65 -29.55
CA GLU A 244 2.28 -6.72 -30.66
C GLU A 244 1.89 -5.27 -30.34
N TYR A 245 0.96 -5.02 -29.40
CA TYR A 245 0.36 -3.71 -29.12
C TYR A 245 0.34 -3.35 -27.61
N TYR A 246 1.40 -3.66 -26.87
CA TYR A 246 1.48 -3.45 -25.41
C TYR A 246 1.21 -2.01 -24.95
N GLU A 247 1.74 -0.99 -25.65
CA GLU A 247 1.55 0.41 -25.28
C GLU A 247 0.08 0.82 -25.35
N GLU A 248 -0.62 0.41 -26.40
CA GLU A 248 -2.05 0.67 -26.59
C GLU A 248 -2.90 -0.15 -25.61
N TYR A 249 -2.51 -1.40 -25.36
CA TYR A 249 -3.16 -2.28 -24.38
C TYR A 249 -3.21 -1.64 -22.99
N LYS A 250 -2.10 -1.03 -22.57
CA LYS A 250 -1.99 -0.36 -21.27
C LYS A 250 -2.59 1.04 -21.27
N LEU A 251 -2.46 1.81 -22.36
CA LEU A 251 -3.00 3.17 -22.44
C LEU A 251 -4.53 3.18 -22.43
N TYR A 252 -5.16 2.23 -23.10
CA TYR A 252 -6.61 2.14 -23.25
C TYR A 252 -7.28 1.10 -22.32
N ASN A 253 -6.52 0.48 -21.39
CA ASN A 253 -7.02 -0.56 -20.49
C ASN A 253 -7.84 -1.64 -21.23
N LEU A 254 -7.30 -2.14 -22.35
CA LEU A 254 -7.98 -3.16 -23.15
C LEU A 254 -8.17 -4.48 -22.37
N SER A 255 -7.55 -4.62 -21.21
CA SER A 255 -7.84 -5.67 -20.22
C SER A 255 -9.27 -5.63 -19.68
N ASP A 256 -9.90 -4.45 -19.58
CA ASP A 256 -11.28 -4.31 -19.12
C ASP A 256 -12.29 -4.76 -20.19
N LEU A 257 -11.94 -4.58 -21.47
CA LEU A 257 -12.70 -5.11 -22.60
C LEU A 257 -12.72 -6.64 -22.62
N ALA A 258 -11.65 -7.29 -22.13
CA ALA A 258 -11.65 -8.73 -21.98
C ALA A 258 -12.78 -9.19 -21.05
N ILE A 259 -13.07 -8.43 -19.98
CA ILE A 259 -14.15 -8.76 -19.05
C ILE A 259 -15.51 -8.72 -19.74
N THR A 260 -15.77 -7.73 -20.61
CA THR A 260 -17.07 -7.60 -21.29
C THR A 260 -17.34 -8.75 -22.26
N ILE A 261 -16.30 -9.31 -22.88
CA ILE A 261 -16.41 -10.45 -23.80
C ILE A 261 -16.45 -11.78 -23.02
N VAL A 262 -15.56 -11.95 -22.04
CA VAL A 262 -15.36 -13.22 -21.34
C VAL A 262 -16.49 -13.51 -20.34
N VAL A 263 -16.96 -12.51 -19.59
CA VAL A 263 -18.00 -12.70 -18.57
C VAL A 263 -19.27 -13.39 -19.12
N PRO A 264 -19.90 -12.93 -20.22
CA PRO A 264 -21.09 -13.59 -20.75
C PRO A 264 -20.81 -14.99 -21.29
N LEU A 265 -19.66 -15.22 -21.94
CA LEU A 265 -19.29 -16.54 -22.49
C LEU A 265 -19.06 -17.57 -21.37
N VAL A 266 -18.29 -17.20 -20.34
CA VAL A 266 -18.03 -18.09 -19.21
C VAL A 266 -19.29 -18.28 -18.35
N LYS A 267 -20.18 -17.28 -18.25
CA LYS A 267 -21.49 -17.46 -17.60
C LYS A 267 -22.37 -18.49 -18.32
N LYS A 268 -22.37 -18.54 -19.65
CA LYS A 268 -23.08 -19.57 -20.41
C LYS A 268 -22.49 -20.95 -20.13
N LEU A 269 -21.15 -21.08 -20.13
CA LEU A 269 -20.46 -22.35 -19.83
C LEU A 269 -20.73 -22.84 -18.41
N LEU A 270 -20.80 -21.94 -17.42
CA LEU A 270 -21.04 -22.28 -16.02
C LEU A 270 -22.53 -22.35 -15.63
N ALA A 271 -23.46 -22.18 -16.57
CA ALA A 271 -24.89 -22.14 -16.26
C ALA A 271 -25.40 -23.46 -15.64
N ASP A 272 -24.89 -24.60 -16.14
CA ASP A 272 -25.24 -25.95 -15.67
C ASP A 272 -24.22 -26.52 -14.67
N TRP A 273 -23.19 -25.74 -14.31
CA TRP A 273 -22.12 -26.23 -13.46
C TRP A 273 -22.58 -26.35 -12.01
N ASN A 274 -22.38 -27.53 -11.43
CA ASN A 274 -22.52 -27.78 -10.00
C ASN A 274 -21.13 -27.92 -9.34
N PRO A 275 -20.66 -26.91 -8.60
CA PRO A 275 -19.31 -26.89 -8.03
C PRO A 275 -19.02 -28.06 -7.07
N LEU A 276 -20.03 -28.59 -6.37
CA LEU A 276 -19.82 -29.67 -5.38
C LEU A 276 -19.65 -31.06 -6.02
N GLU A 277 -20.12 -31.24 -7.25
CA GLU A 277 -20.03 -32.52 -7.99
C GLU A 277 -18.88 -32.51 -8.99
N GLN A 278 -18.65 -31.38 -9.66
CA GLN A 278 -17.65 -31.23 -10.71
C GLN A 278 -16.54 -30.25 -10.30
N LYS A 279 -15.59 -30.74 -9.50
CA LYS A 279 -14.56 -29.92 -8.85
C LYS A 279 -13.51 -29.33 -9.81
N HIS A 280 -13.27 -30.01 -10.94
CA HIS A 280 -12.21 -29.65 -11.91
C HIS A 280 -12.73 -28.91 -13.16
N HIS A 281 -14.02 -28.61 -13.24
CA HIS A 281 -14.60 -28.01 -14.44
C HIS A 281 -14.11 -26.57 -14.65
N CYS A 282 -13.71 -26.22 -15.88
CA CYS A 282 -13.22 -24.89 -16.27
C CYS A 282 -11.92 -24.40 -15.59
N ILE A 283 -11.16 -25.25 -14.88
CA ILE A 283 -9.87 -24.85 -14.27
C ILE A 283 -8.89 -24.34 -15.34
N ASP A 284 -8.76 -25.06 -16.45
CA ASP A 284 -7.82 -24.71 -17.53
C ASP A 284 -8.13 -23.32 -18.12
N ILE A 285 -9.41 -23.03 -18.34
CA ILE A 285 -9.90 -21.74 -18.81
C ILE A 285 -9.51 -20.64 -17.82
N PHE A 286 -9.81 -20.81 -16.53
CA PHE A 286 -9.46 -19.80 -15.53
C PHE A 286 -7.95 -19.64 -15.36
N GLN A 287 -7.16 -20.70 -15.56
CA GLN A 287 -5.70 -20.62 -15.53
C GLN A 287 -5.14 -19.81 -16.72
N ASP A 288 -5.65 -20.02 -17.92
CA ASP A 288 -5.26 -19.27 -19.12
C ASP A 288 -5.64 -17.79 -18.99
N TRP A 289 -6.87 -17.50 -18.55
CA TRP A 289 -7.32 -16.12 -18.34
C TRP A 289 -6.65 -15.45 -17.14
N LYS A 290 -6.26 -16.21 -16.11
CA LYS A 290 -5.41 -15.70 -15.03
C LYS A 290 -4.07 -15.23 -15.57
N ALA A 291 -3.39 -16.06 -16.37
CA ALA A 291 -2.10 -15.71 -16.96
C ALA A 291 -2.20 -14.50 -17.92
N LEU A 292 -3.31 -14.35 -18.65
CA LEU A 292 -3.53 -13.23 -19.57
C LEU A 292 -3.94 -11.93 -18.86
N LEU A 293 -4.74 -12.00 -17.80
CA LEU A 293 -5.32 -10.81 -17.15
C LEU A 293 -4.53 -10.35 -15.92
N GLU A 294 -3.81 -11.23 -15.23
CA GLU A 294 -2.83 -10.85 -14.21
C GLU A 294 -1.55 -10.35 -14.90
N SER A 295 -1.59 -9.10 -15.38
CA SER A 295 -0.34 -8.43 -15.73
C SER A 295 0.49 -8.27 -14.45
N ASN A 296 1.77 -8.63 -14.50
CA ASN A 296 2.75 -8.53 -13.40
C ASN A 296 3.00 -7.09 -12.86
N SER A 297 2.09 -6.13 -13.10
CA SER A 297 2.25 -4.69 -12.90
C SER A 297 1.32 -4.09 -11.84
N SER A 298 0.70 -4.88 -10.96
CA SER A 298 -0.06 -4.36 -9.83
C SER A 298 0.46 -4.95 -8.52
N VAL A 299 1.54 -4.34 -8.02
CA VAL A 299 1.76 -4.28 -6.57
C VAL A 299 0.60 -3.44 -6.01
N VAL A 300 -0.54 -4.08 -5.79
CA VAL A 300 -1.70 -3.41 -5.17
C VAL A 300 -1.36 -3.18 -3.70
N SER A 301 -1.06 -1.92 -3.41
CA SER A 301 -1.13 -1.36 -2.07
C SER A 301 -2.56 -1.54 -1.55
N TRP A 302 -2.73 -2.41 -0.55
CA TRP A 302 -4.00 -2.62 0.15
C TRP A 302 -4.35 -1.40 1.01
N SER A 303 -4.71 -0.29 0.37
CA SER A 303 -5.44 0.79 1.03
C SER A 303 -6.91 0.65 0.68
N GLN A 304 -7.75 0.53 1.71
CA GLN A 304 -9.21 0.55 1.63
C GLN A 304 -9.68 1.70 0.72
N GLY A 305 -10.03 1.39 -0.52
CA GLY A 305 -10.47 2.37 -1.50
C GLY A 305 -11.21 1.68 -2.62
N THR A 306 -12.54 1.79 -2.59
CA THR A 306 -13.48 1.68 -3.72
C THR A 306 -13.43 0.44 -4.62
N GLU A 307 -14.60 -0.15 -4.88
CA GLU A 307 -14.91 -1.21 -5.87
C GLU A 307 -14.46 -0.91 -7.33
N GLN A 308 -13.74 0.20 -7.57
CA GLN A 308 -13.41 0.77 -8.87
C GLN A 308 -12.06 0.32 -9.43
N GLU A 309 -11.19 -0.32 -8.65
CA GLU A 309 -9.89 -0.84 -9.11
C GLU A 309 -9.73 -2.34 -8.80
N LEU A 310 -10.80 -3.11 -8.98
CA LEU A 310 -10.69 -4.56 -9.00
C LEU A 310 -10.01 -4.98 -10.30
N GLU A 311 -8.88 -5.68 -10.18
CA GLU A 311 -8.19 -6.24 -11.33
C GLU A 311 -9.16 -7.03 -12.24
N PRO A 312 -8.96 -6.99 -13.57
CA PRO A 312 -9.86 -7.64 -14.53
C PRO A 312 -10.14 -9.11 -14.21
N TYR A 313 -9.11 -9.83 -13.76
CA TYR A 313 -9.25 -11.22 -13.32
C TYR A 313 -10.08 -11.37 -12.04
N HIS A 314 -9.87 -10.50 -11.04
CA HIS A 314 -10.64 -10.52 -9.80
C HIS A 314 -12.13 -10.28 -10.06
N ARG A 315 -12.44 -9.38 -11.01
CA ARG A 315 -13.81 -9.11 -11.44
C ARG A 315 -14.43 -10.32 -12.16
N LEU A 316 -13.67 -11.00 -13.02
CA LEU A 316 -14.13 -12.23 -13.66
C LEU A 316 -14.50 -13.31 -12.64
N VAL A 317 -13.63 -13.55 -11.65
CA VAL A 317 -13.89 -14.52 -10.57
C VAL A 317 -15.12 -14.12 -9.76
N TRP A 318 -15.26 -12.84 -9.41
CA TRP A 318 -16.39 -12.36 -8.62
C TRP A 318 -17.73 -12.39 -9.36
N ASP A 319 -17.76 -12.02 -10.65
CA ASP A 319 -19.02 -11.90 -11.39
C ASP A 319 -19.50 -13.24 -11.96
N VAL A 320 -18.59 -14.19 -12.18
CA VAL A 320 -18.88 -15.44 -12.91
C VAL A 320 -18.74 -16.69 -12.04
N TRP A 321 -17.63 -16.82 -11.31
CA TRP A 321 -17.36 -18.00 -10.49
C TRP A 321 -18.05 -17.94 -9.12
N MET A 322 -18.10 -16.76 -8.50
CA MET A 322 -18.68 -16.60 -7.16
C MET A 322 -20.19 -16.91 -7.07
N PRO A 323 -21.06 -16.53 -8.03
CA PRO A 323 -22.49 -16.80 -7.95
C PRO A 323 -22.87 -18.30 -7.87
N PRO A 324 -22.39 -19.21 -8.75
CA PRO A 324 -22.70 -20.63 -8.66
C PRO A 324 -22.14 -21.26 -7.37
N VAL A 325 -20.93 -20.86 -6.95
CA VAL A 325 -20.33 -21.34 -5.70
C VAL A 325 -21.10 -20.85 -4.48
N ARG A 326 -21.52 -19.58 -4.44
CA ARG A 326 -22.37 -19.04 -3.38
C ARG A 326 -23.69 -19.81 -3.30
N LYS A 327 -24.34 -20.10 -4.43
CA LYS A 327 -25.56 -20.93 -4.47
C LYS A 327 -25.31 -22.33 -3.92
N ALA A 328 -24.20 -22.96 -4.29
CA ALA A 328 -23.82 -24.28 -3.80
C ALA A 328 -23.54 -24.28 -2.29
N ILE A 329 -22.81 -23.29 -1.77
CA ILE A 329 -22.54 -23.14 -0.33
C ILE A 329 -23.82 -22.85 0.47
N LEU A 330 -24.77 -22.10 -0.10
CA LEU A 330 -26.05 -21.86 0.56
C LEU A 330 -26.90 -23.13 0.71
N GLY A 331 -26.76 -24.09 -0.21
CA GLY A 331 -27.40 -25.42 -0.15
C GLY A 331 -26.56 -26.49 0.55
N TRP A 332 -25.31 -26.19 0.89
CA TRP A 332 -24.37 -27.12 1.50
C TRP A 332 -24.68 -27.36 3.00
N ASN A 333 -24.42 -28.59 3.44
CA ASN A 333 -24.56 -29.02 4.83
C ASN A 333 -23.17 -29.07 5.50
N ALA A 334 -22.99 -28.32 6.59
CA ALA A 334 -21.70 -28.21 7.27
C ALA A 334 -21.18 -29.54 7.86
N ARG A 335 -22.06 -30.51 8.09
CA ARG A 335 -21.67 -31.86 8.54
C ARG A 335 -20.92 -32.65 7.46
N ASN A 336 -21.14 -32.34 6.18
CA ASN A 336 -20.42 -32.96 5.05
C ASN A 336 -19.36 -31.99 4.50
N TRP A 337 -18.23 -31.89 5.18
CA TRP A 337 -17.17 -30.93 4.86
C TRP A 337 -16.36 -31.27 3.60
N SER A 338 -16.22 -32.55 3.26
CA SER A 338 -15.29 -33.02 2.22
C SER A 338 -15.49 -32.38 0.85
N PRO A 339 -16.71 -32.30 0.27
CA PRO A 339 -16.90 -31.75 -1.08
C PRO A 339 -16.50 -30.28 -1.20
N LEU A 340 -16.77 -29.48 -0.16
CA LEU A 340 -16.48 -28.04 -0.19
C LEU A 340 -15.01 -27.76 0.10
N VAL A 341 -14.39 -28.46 1.06
CA VAL A 341 -12.96 -28.32 1.34
C VAL A 341 -12.13 -28.71 0.12
N GLU A 342 -12.46 -29.82 -0.55
CA GLU A 342 -11.75 -30.25 -1.75
C GLU A 342 -11.94 -29.28 -2.93
N LEU A 343 -13.13 -28.68 -3.07
CA LEU A 343 -13.35 -27.61 -4.04
C LEU A 343 -12.50 -26.37 -3.73
N LEU A 344 -12.42 -25.96 -2.47
CA LEU A 344 -11.61 -24.80 -2.09
C LEU A 344 -10.12 -25.09 -2.25
N ASP A 345 -9.64 -26.27 -1.89
CA ASP A 345 -8.24 -26.67 -2.08
C ASP A 345 -7.85 -26.70 -3.57
N THR A 346 -8.71 -27.25 -4.43
CA THR A 346 -8.46 -27.30 -5.89
C THR A 346 -8.45 -25.92 -6.53
N TRP A 347 -9.30 -25.00 -6.07
CA TRP A 347 -9.38 -23.64 -6.62
C TRP A 347 -8.50 -22.62 -5.90
N THR A 348 -7.89 -22.96 -4.75
CA THR A 348 -6.98 -22.10 -3.98
C THR A 348 -5.90 -21.42 -4.84
N PRO A 349 -5.18 -22.08 -5.77
CA PRO A 349 -4.16 -21.41 -6.57
C PRO A 349 -4.75 -20.42 -7.59
N LEU A 350 -6.02 -20.54 -7.96
CA LEU A 350 -6.67 -19.67 -8.94
C LEU A 350 -7.45 -18.51 -8.29
N LEU A 351 -7.80 -18.63 -7.01
CA LEU A 351 -8.64 -17.65 -6.33
C LEU A 351 -7.83 -16.50 -5.73
N PRO A 352 -8.32 -15.24 -5.87
CA PRO A 352 -7.75 -14.11 -5.15
C PRO A 352 -7.90 -14.29 -3.63
N PRO A 353 -6.89 -13.89 -2.82
CA PRO A 353 -6.92 -14.06 -1.37
C PRO A 353 -8.15 -13.43 -0.69
N TRP A 354 -8.64 -12.29 -1.21
CA TRP A 354 -9.81 -11.61 -0.67
C TRP A 354 -11.12 -12.35 -0.95
N VAL A 355 -11.25 -13.03 -2.10
CA VAL A 355 -12.41 -13.86 -2.44
C VAL A 355 -12.46 -15.06 -1.50
N MET A 356 -11.31 -15.71 -1.28
CA MET A 356 -11.20 -16.80 -0.31
C MET A 356 -11.58 -16.33 1.10
N GLY A 357 -11.06 -15.17 1.53
CA GLY A 357 -11.44 -14.55 2.80
C GLY A 357 -12.95 -14.31 2.90
N ASN A 358 -13.57 -13.76 1.86
CA ASN A 358 -15.01 -13.52 1.80
C ASN A 358 -15.83 -14.81 1.93
N ILE A 359 -15.44 -15.88 1.23
CA ILE A 359 -16.13 -17.18 1.32
C ILE A 359 -16.04 -17.74 2.73
N LEU A 360 -14.84 -17.76 3.32
CA LEU A 360 -14.63 -18.33 4.65
C LEU A 360 -15.37 -17.52 5.74
N GLU A 361 -15.33 -16.19 5.68
CA GLU A 361 -15.94 -15.32 6.70
C GLU A 361 -17.44 -15.11 6.54
N GLN A 362 -17.92 -14.89 5.31
CA GLN A 362 -19.33 -14.50 5.08
C GLN A 362 -20.23 -15.69 4.74
N LEU A 363 -19.68 -16.79 4.21
CA LEU A 363 -20.49 -17.95 3.80
C LEU A 363 -20.30 -19.15 4.72
N VAL A 364 -19.06 -19.56 4.96
CA VAL A 364 -18.75 -20.78 5.73
C VAL A 364 -18.91 -20.54 7.23
N LEU A 365 -18.30 -19.48 7.78
CA LEU A 365 -18.32 -19.21 9.22
C LEU A 365 -19.74 -19.10 9.81
N PRO A 366 -20.70 -18.36 9.21
CA PRO A 366 -22.05 -18.25 9.78
C PRO A 366 -22.80 -19.59 9.75
N ARG A 367 -22.51 -20.45 8.77
CA ARG A 367 -23.08 -21.79 8.67
C ARG A 367 -22.51 -22.72 9.73
N LEU A 368 -21.20 -22.70 9.92
CA LEU A 368 -20.55 -23.43 11.02
C LEU A 368 -21.07 -22.95 12.38
N GLN A 369 -21.23 -21.64 12.57
CA GLN A 369 -21.79 -21.09 13.81
C GLN A 369 -23.20 -21.61 14.07
N LYS A 370 -24.09 -21.56 13.06
CA LYS A 370 -25.46 -22.09 13.19
C LYS A 370 -25.48 -23.58 13.53
N GLU A 371 -24.63 -24.38 12.90
CA GLU A 371 -24.56 -25.83 13.19
C GLU A 371 -23.94 -26.10 14.57
N VAL A 372 -22.94 -25.33 15.00
CA VAL A 372 -22.39 -25.40 16.37
C VAL A 372 -23.46 -25.01 17.39
N GLU A 373 -24.30 -24.01 17.11
CA GLU A 373 -25.42 -23.58 17.95
C GLU A 373 -26.56 -24.60 17.99
N ALA A 374 -26.81 -25.34 16.91
CA ALA A 374 -27.80 -26.42 16.87
C ALA A 374 -27.28 -27.73 17.49
N TRP A 375 -25.98 -27.99 17.40
CA TRP A 375 -25.36 -29.22 17.88
C TRP A 375 -25.55 -29.42 19.39
N ASN A 376 -25.85 -30.65 19.79
CA ASN A 376 -25.95 -31.02 21.20
C ASN A 376 -25.10 -32.28 21.50
N PRO A 377 -24.12 -32.18 22.44
CA PRO A 377 -23.23 -33.28 22.78
C PRO A 377 -23.90 -34.56 23.30
N LEU A 378 -25.13 -34.48 23.83
CA LEU A 378 -25.81 -35.63 24.43
C LEU A 378 -26.69 -36.41 23.44
N THR A 379 -27.09 -35.79 22.34
CA THR A 379 -28.09 -36.35 21.41
C THR A 379 -27.55 -36.60 20.01
N ASP A 380 -26.53 -35.85 19.58
CA ASP A 380 -25.93 -36.03 18.27
C ASP A 380 -24.97 -37.21 18.23
N THR A 381 -25.06 -38.02 17.17
CA THR A 381 -24.21 -39.20 16.94
C THR A 381 -22.85 -38.87 16.32
N LEU A 382 -22.72 -37.68 15.71
CA LEU A 382 -21.48 -37.23 15.07
C LEU A 382 -20.70 -36.29 16.01
N PRO A 383 -19.45 -36.65 16.40
CA PRO A 383 -18.61 -35.77 17.18
C PRO A 383 -18.28 -34.47 16.44
N VAL A 384 -18.27 -33.33 17.13
CA VAL A 384 -18.02 -32.00 16.51
C VAL A 384 -16.68 -31.93 15.81
N HIS A 385 -15.65 -32.54 16.40
CA HIS A 385 -14.31 -32.51 15.82
C HIS A 385 -14.27 -33.15 14.42
N SER A 386 -15.15 -34.11 14.12
CA SER A 386 -15.16 -34.83 12.84
C SER A 386 -15.49 -33.95 11.63
N TRP A 387 -16.27 -32.88 11.83
CA TRP A 387 -16.65 -31.96 10.78
C TRP A 387 -16.07 -30.55 10.95
N LEU A 388 -15.59 -30.19 12.15
CA LEU A 388 -14.96 -28.88 12.39
C LEU A 388 -13.44 -28.89 12.18
N HIS A 389 -12.72 -29.95 12.58
CA HIS A 389 -11.25 -29.98 12.46
C HIS A 389 -10.72 -29.89 11.03
N PRO A 390 -11.38 -30.46 10.00
CA PRO A 390 -10.95 -30.30 8.62
C PRO A 390 -10.90 -28.84 8.15
N TRP A 391 -11.58 -27.91 8.83
CA TRP A 391 -11.52 -26.47 8.54
C TRP A 391 -10.33 -25.76 9.20
N LEU A 392 -9.63 -26.40 10.15
CA LEU A 392 -8.50 -25.79 10.86
C LEU A 392 -7.37 -25.31 9.92
N PRO A 393 -6.94 -26.07 8.89
CA PRO A 393 -5.89 -25.62 7.98
C PRO A 393 -6.29 -24.38 7.16
N LEU A 394 -7.57 -24.26 6.80
CA LEU A 394 -8.09 -23.18 5.94
C LEU A 394 -8.48 -21.92 6.73
N MET A 395 -9.06 -22.08 7.93
CA MET A 395 -9.65 -20.97 8.68
C MET A 395 -8.80 -20.52 9.88
N GLY A 396 -7.97 -21.41 10.45
CA GLY A 396 -7.07 -21.09 11.56
C GLY A 396 -7.74 -20.30 12.69
N SER A 397 -7.30 -19.06 12.90
CA SER A 397 -7.81 -18.14 13.94
C SER A 397 -9.26 -17.70 13.73
N ARG A 398 -9.80 -17.76 12.50
CA ARG A 398 -11.20 -17.36 12.23
C ARG A 398 -12.23 -18.28 12.91
N LEU A 399 -11.82 -19.47 13.37
CA LEU A 399 -12.67 -20.41 14.10
C LEU A 399 -12.72 -20.15 15.62
N GLU A 400 -11.88 -19.25 16.15
CA GLU A 400 -11.85 -18.94 17.59
C GLU A 400 -13.22 -18.61 18.22
N PRO A 401 -14.11 -17.83 17.56
CA PRO A 401 -15.44 -17.53 18.10
C PRO A 401 -16.29 -18.78 18.36
N LEU A 402 -16.07 -19.87 17.62
CA LEU A 402 -16.83 -21.11 17.76
C LEU A 402 -16.39 -21.93 18.99
N TYR A 403 -15.16 -21.75 19.47
CA TYR A 403 -14.62 -22.54 20.57
C TYR A 403 -15.29 -22.24 21.92
N ALA A 404 -15.72 -20.99 22.17
CA ALA A 404 -16.39 -20.65 23.42
C ALA A 404 -17.78 -21.32 23.55
N PRO A 405 -18.69 -21.26 22.56
CA PRO A 405 -19.94 -22.02 22.57
C PRO A 405 -19.74 -23.52 22.73
N ILE A 406 -18.77 -24.12 22.02
CA ILE A 406 -18.48 -25.56 22.10
C ILE A 406 -18.04 -25.94 23.51
N ARG A 407 -17.11 -25.19 24.11
CA ARG A 407 -16.67 -25.43 25.49
C ARG A 407 -17.82 -25.30 26.48
N HIS A 408 -18.70 -24.31 26.32
CA HIS A 408 -19.84 -24.15 27.22
C HIS A 408 -20.81 -25.34 27.14
N LYS A 409 -21.10 -25.83 25.93
CA LYS A 409 -21.96 -27.00 25.72
C LYS A 409 -21.33 -28.29 26.24
N LEU A 410 -20.02 -28.49 26.01
CA LEU A 410 -19.28 -29.63 26.55
C LEU A 410 -19.26 -29.57 28.09
N ALA A 411 -19.00 -28.41 28.69
CA ALA A 411 -19.07 -28.23 30.15
C ALA A 411 -20.47 -28.58 30.70
N ALA A 412 -21.54 -28.10 30.04
CA ALA A 412 -22.92 -28.39 30.43
C ALA A 412 -23.25 -29.90 30.36
N ALA A 413 -22.76 -30.59 29.33
CA ALA A 413 -22.92 -32.04 29.21
C ALA A 413 -22.18 -32.81 30.31
N LEU A 414 -21.01 -32.30 30.72
CA LEU A 414 -20.16 -32.92 31.75
C LEU A 414 -20.67 -32.72 33.18
N VAL A 415 -21.70 -31.90 33.42
CA VAL A 415 -22.27 -31.68 34.76
C VAL A 415 -22.76 -33.00 35.39
N ASN A 416 -23.40 -33.85 34.59
CA ASN A 416 -23.95 -35.14 35.01
C ASN A 416 -23.07 -36.34 34.60
N TRP A 417 -21.85 -36.07 34.10
CA TRP A 417 -20.94 -37.11 33.66
C TRP A 417 -20.37 -37.91 34.83
N HIS A 418 -20.15 -39.20 34.57
CA HIS A 418 -19.55 -40.14 35.52
C HIS A 418 -18.24 -40.71 34.95
N PRO A 419 -17.17 -40.89 35.75
CA PRO A 419 -15.86 -41.36 35.28
C PRO A 419 -15.83 -42.71 34.55
N SER A 420 -16.85 -43.54 34.71
CA SER A 420 -17.00 -44.80 33.97
C SER A 420 -17.24 -44.62 32.47
N ASP A 421 -17.69 -43.44 32.06
CA ASP A 421 -18.01 -43.16 30.66
C ASP A 421 -16.75 -42.69 29.91
N CYS A 422 -16.25 -43.58 29.04
CA CYS A 422 -15.06 -43.35 28.21
C CYS A 422 -15.31 -42.38 27.04
N SER A 423 -16.57 -42.11 26.69
CA SER A 423 -16.92 -41.28 25.53
C SER A 423 -16.44 -39.83 25.68
N ALA A 424 -16.47 -39.30 26.91
CA ALA A 424 -16.01 -37.94 27.20
C ALA A 424 -14.53 -37.72 26.85
N LYS A 425 -13.67 -38.73 27.08
CA LYS A 425 -12.25 -38.65 26.71
C LYS A 425 -12.08 -38.63 25.20
N LEU A 426 -12.76 -39.54 24.49
CA LEU A 426 -12.70 -39.62 23.02
C LEU A 426 -13.16 -38.33 22.33
N ILE A 427 -14.16 -37.65 22.92
CA ILE A 427 -14.64 -36.38 22.38
C ILE A 427 -13.63 -35.25 22.62
N LEU A 428 -12.96 -35.23 23.77
CA LEU A 428 -12.06 -34.15 24.21
C LEU A 428 -10.62 -34.29 23.69
N GLU A 429 -10.13 -35.51 23.46
CA GLU A 429 -8.76 -35.78 23.03
C GLU A 429 -8.34 -34.99 21.77
N PRO A 430 -9.15 -34.93 20.69
CA PRO A 430 -8.81 -34.13 19.51
C PRO A 430 -8.68 -32.63 19.80
N TRP A 431 -9.37 -32.12 20.82
CA TRP A 431 -9.35 -30.69 21.15
C TRP A 431 -8.08 -30.26 21.88
N LYS A 432 -7.26 -31.20 22.35
CA LYS A 432 -5.97 -30.91 23.00
C LYS A 432 -5.03 -30.13 22.08
N THR A 433 -5.08 -30.35 20.77
CA THR A 433 -4.25 -29.63 19.79
C THR A 433 -4.84 -28.29 19.35
N VAL A 434 -6.14 -28.07 19.60
CA VAL A 434 -6.88 -26.90 19.10
C VAL A 434 -7.02 -25.83 20.19
N PHE A 435 -7.28 -26.25 21.43
CA PHE A 435 -7.35 -25.33 22.57
C PHE A 435 -5.96 -24.99 23.08
N SER A 436 -5.78 -23.75 23.54
CA SER A 436 -4.56 -23.38 24.25
C SER A 436 -4.43 -24.20 25.54
N GLN A 437 -3.19 -24.57 25.88
CA GLN A 437 -2.90 -25.43 27.03
C GLN A 437 -3.58 -24.94 28.31
N GLY A 438 -3.50 -23.64 28.61
CA GLY A 438 -4.13 -23.06 29.80
C GLY A 438 -5.66 -23.14 29.80
N VAL A 439 -6.31 -23.03 28.63
CA VAL A 439 -7.77 -23.16 28.52
C VAL A 439 -8.19 -24.62 28.69
N MET A 440 -7.45 -25.56 28.11
CA MET A 440 -7.71 -26.99 28.26
C MET A 440 -7.52 -27.43 29.72
N ASP A 441 -6.43 -27.00 30.34
CA ASP A 441 -6.13 -27.31 31.75
C ASP A 441 -7.23 -26.76 32.67
N ALA A 442 -7.63 -25.49 32.50
CA ALA A 442 -8.72 -24.91 33.27
C ALA A 442 -10.05 -25.64 33.05
N PHE A 443 -10.33 -26.08 31.81
CA PHE A 443 -11.52 -26.84 31.50
C PHE A 443 -11.57 -28.20 32.21
N VAL A 444 -10.45 -28.95 32.18
CA VAL A 444 -10.30 -30.24 32.86
C VAL A 444 -10.38 -30.07 34.38
N ILE A 445 -9.68 -29.08 34.93
CA ILE A 445 -9.68 -28.77 36.37
C ILE A 445 -11.09 -28.42 36.88
N ASN A 446 -11.89 -27.69 36.11
CA ASN A 446 -13.21 -27.25 36.56
C ASN A 446 -14.30 -28.33 36.38
N ASN A 447 -14.25 -29.12 35.30
CA ASN A 447 -15.35 -30.02 34.96
C ASN A 447 -15.08 -31.49 35.27
N ILE A 448 -13.84 -31.95 35.15
CA ILE A 448 -13.48 -33.38 35.25
C ILE A 448 -12.88 -33.71 36.62
N VAL A 449 -11.90 -32.92 37.07
CA VAL A 449 -11.16 -33.19 38.32
C VAL A 449 -12.06 -33.30 39.55
N PRO A 450 -13.11 -32.47 39.74
CA PRO A 450 -14.00 -32.60 40.90
C PRO A 450 -14.76 -33.94 40.89
N LYS A 451 -15.14 -34.44 39.71
CA LYS A 451 -15.85 -35.72 39.56
C LYS A 451 -14.94 -36.92 39.81
N LEU A 452 -13.70 -36.85 39.32
CA LEU A 452 -12.65 -37.84 39.64
C LEU A 452 -12.34 -37.84 41.14
N ALA A 453 -12.27 -36.67 41.77
CA ALA A 453 -12.09 -36.54 43.22
C ALA A 453 -13.25 -37.18 43.98
N MET A 454 -14.51 -36.91 43.60
CA MET A 454 -15.68 -37.55 44.20
C MET A 454 -15.66 -39.08 44.03
N ALA A 455 -15.29 -39.59 42.85
CA ALA A 455 -15.19 -41.03 42.62
C ALA A 455 -14.09 -41.68 43.49
N LEU A 456 -12.92 -41.05 43.62
CA LEU A 456 -11.86 -41.47 44.54
C LEU A 456 -12.25 -41.35 46.02
N GLN A 457 -13.06 -40.34 46.38
CA GLN A 457 -13.62 -40.20 47.72
C GLN A 457 -14.72 -41.21 48.03
N ALA A 458 -15.44 -41.72 47.04
CA ALA A 458 -16.37 -42.85 47.22
C ALA A 458 -15.65 -44.21 47.19
N TYR A 459 -14.42 -44.25 46.66
CA TYR A 459 -13.65 -45.48 46.55
C TYR A 459 -13.29 -46.05 47.92
N VAL A 460 -13.60 -47.33 48.11
CA VAL A 460 -13.26 -48.12 49.29
C VAL A 460 -12.13 -49.06 48.92
N ILE A 461 -10.97 -48.87 49.55
CA ILE A 461 -9.78 -49.69 49.32
C ILE A 461 -9.88 -50.92 50.21
N ASN A 462 -10.28 -52.06 49.63
CA ASN A 462 -10.35 -53.34 50.34
C ASN A 462 -9.13 -54.22 49.98
N PRO A 463 -8.29 -54.60 50.96
CA PRO A 463 -7.12 -55.44 50.71
C PRO A 463 -7.43 -56.82 50.11
N HIS A 464 -8.58 -57.42 50.46
CA HIS A 464 -8.99 -58.76 50.02
C HIS A 464 -9.74 -58.77 48.68
N GLN A 465 -10.35 -57.65 48.26
CA GLN A 465 -11.08 -57.51 47.00
C GLN A 465 -10.89 -56.11 46.42
N GLN A 466 -9.91 -55.96 45.52
CA GLN A 466 -9.60 -54.69 44.89
C GLN A 466 -10.41 -54.51 43.60
N HIS A 467 -11.32 -53.54 43.60
CA HIS A 467 -11.91 -53.06 42.36
C HIS A 467 -11.02 -51.97 41.78
N LEU A 468 -10.31 -52.26 40.68
CA LEU A 468 -9.39 -51.30 40.06
C LEU A 468 -10.10 -50.36 39.08
N ASP A 469 -11.41 -50.48 38.90
CA ASP A 469 -12.15 -49.71 37.89
C ASP A 469 -12.03 -48.19 38.13
N VAL A 470 -12.24 -47.72 39.37
CA VAL A 470 -12.09 -46.31 39.73
C VAL A 470 -10.67 -45.81 39.53
N TRP A 471 -9.68 -46.66 39.82
CA TRP A 471 -8.27 -46.34 39.59
C TRP A 471 -7.97 -46.20 38.10
N ASN A 472 -8.43 -47.15 37.29
CA ASN A 472 -8.27 -47.13 35.84
C ASN A 472 -8.97 -45.93 35.22
N TRP A 473 -10.14 -45.54 35.72
CA TRP A 473 -10.84 -44.33 35.28
C TRP A 473 -10.02 -43.08 35.56
N VAL A 474 -9.35 -42.96 36.71
CA VAL A 474 -8.50 -41.79 37.00
C VAL A 474 -7.22 -41.81 36.16
N MET A 475 -6.56 -42.96 36.05
CA MET A 475 -5.33 -43.11 35.27
C MET A 475 -5.55 -42.89 33.77
N ALA A 476 -6.75 -43.17 33.26
CA ALA A 476 -7.11 -42.89 31.88
C ALA A 476 -7.04 -41.39 31.53
N TRP A 477 -7.06 -40.47 32.50
CA TRP A 477 -6.99 -39.02 32.26
C TRP A 477 -5.59 -38.42 32.44
N LEU A 478 -4.59 -39.25 32.78
CA LEU A 478 -3.22 -38.81 33.04
C LEU A 478 -2.58 -38.04 31.86
N ASP A 479 -2.92 -38.43 30.63
CA ASP A 479 -2.42 -37.82 29.40
C ASP A 479 -3.07 -36.48 29.07
N MET A 480 -4.24 -36.19 29.62
CA MET A 480 -5.03 -34.99 29.30
C MET A 480 -5.03 -33.95 30.42
N MET A 481 -4.61 -34.32 31.65
CA MET A 481 -4.54 -33.40 32.78
C MET A 481 -3.09 -33.01 33.13
N PRO A 482 -2.86 -31.81 33.71
CA PRO A 482 -1.55 -31.44 34.23
C PRO A 482 -1.07 -32.40 35.31
N GLU A 483 0.20 -32.80 35.22
CA GLU A 483 0.85 -33.69 36.19
C GLU A 483 0.72 -33.20 37.66
N PRO A 484 0.89 -31.89 37.99
CA PRO A 484 0.71 -31.40 39.36
C PRO A 484 -0.73 -31.57 39.88
N CYS A 485 -1.72 -31.49 38.99
CA CYS A 485 -3.12 -31.67 39.35
C CYS A 485 -3.42 -33.14 39.70
N MET A 486 -2.87 -34.08 38.92
CA MET A 486 -2.99 -35.52 39.21
C MET A 486 -2.37 -35.87 40.56
N ILE A 487 -1.19 -35.32 40.86
CA ILE A 487 -0.50 -35.52 42.14
C ILE A 487 -1.36 -35.01 43.29
N THR A 488 -1.89 -33.79 43.17
CA THR A 488 -2.74 -33.19 44.22
C THR A 488 -4.04 -33.99 44.42
N LEU A 489 -4.61 -34.52 43.34
CA LEU A 489 -5.80 -35.36 43.37
C LEU A 489 -5.55 -36.65 44.16
N LEU A 490 -4.43 -37.33 43.88
CA LEU A 490 -4.04 -38.56 44.57
C LEU A 490 -3.66 -38.29 46.03
N GLU A 491 -2.89 -37.25 46.31
CA GLU A 491 -2.47 -36.83 47.65
C GLU A 491 -3.66 -36.58 48.58
N LYS A 492 -4.70 -35.89 48.09
CA LYS A 492 -5.84 -35.52 48.93
C LYS A 492 -6.89 -36.63 49.08
N ASN A 493 -7.12 -37.43 48.04
CA ASN A 493 -8.29 -38.33 48.00
C ASN A 493 -7.93 -39.81 48.07
N PHE A 494 -6.73 -40.21 47.63
CA PHE A 494 -6.32 -41.62 47.57
C PHE A 494 -5.37 -41.99 48.72
N PHE A 495 -4.24 -41.29 48.87
CA PHE A 495 -3.20 -41.66 49.83
C PHE A 495 -3.65 -41.69 51.31
N PRO A 496 -4.49 -40.76 51.82
CA PRO A 496 -4.90 -40.77 53.22
C PRO A 496 -5.67 -42.06 53.58
N LYS A 497 -6.58 -42.48 52.70
CA LYS A 497 -7.34 -43.72 52.85
C LYS A 497 -6.46 -44.95 52.70
N TRP A 498 -5.55 -44.93 51.74
CA TRP A 498 -4.62 -46.03 51.49
C TRP A 498 -3.72 -46.27 52.72
N LEU A 499 -3.20 -45.20 53.32
CA LEU A 499 -2.42 -45.25 54.57
C LEU A 499 -3.26 -45.71 55.77
N GLN A 500 -4.52 -45.26 55.88
CA GLN A 500 -5.45 -45.69 56.94
C GLN A 500 -5.73 -47.20 56.85
N VAL A 501 -6.02 -47.72 55.66
CA VAL A 501 -6.23 -49.16 55.43
C VAL A 501 -4.97 -49.96 55.78
N LEU A 502 -3.78 -49.47 55.40
CA LEU A 502 -2.52 -50.08 55.76
C LEU A 502 -2.33 -50.12 57.30
N TYR A 503 -2.62 -49.02 57.99
CA TYR A 503 -2.52 -48.94 59.45
C TYR A 503 -3.51 -49.89 60.15
N THR A 504 -4.78 -49.92 59.71
CA THR A 504 -5.80 -50.82 60.26
C THR A 504 -5.43 -52.29 60.01
N TRP A 505 -4.95 -52.64 58.81
CA TRP A 505 -4.54 -54.00 58.48
C TRP A 505 -3.36 -54.47 59.35
N LEU A 506 -2.35 -53.61 59.54
CA LEU A 506 -1.19 -53.90 60.39
C LEU A 506 -1.55 -53.99 61.88
N THR A 507 -2.64 -53.37 62.33
CA THR A 507 -3.08 -53.36 63.74
C THR A 507 -3.92 -54.58 64.10
N HIS A 508 -4.76 -55.08 63.20
CA HIS A 508 -5.73 -56.15 63.50
C HIS A 508 -5.24 -57.57 63.16
N SER A 509 -4.44 -57.76 62.10
CA SER A 509 -3.92 -59.08 61.69
C SER A 509 -2.85 -58.94 60.59
N PRO A 510 -1.57 -58.79 60.95
CA PRO A 510 -0.51 -58.57 59.97
C PRO A 510 -0.07 -59.87 59.29
N ASN A 511 -0.37 -60.04 57.99
CA ASN A 511 0.38 -60.93 57.10
C ASN A 511 1.39 -60.09 56.30
N TYR A 512 2.63 -60.03 56.77
CA TYR A 512 3.66 -59.15 56.19
C TYR A 512 3.99 -59.49 54.72
N GLU A 513 3.81 -60.74 54.29
CA GLU A 513 4.03 -61.13 52.89
C GLU A 513 2.95 -60.55 51.97
N GLU A 514 1.68 -60.63 52.38
CA GLU A 514 0.56 -60.05 51.64
C GLU A 514 0.61 -58.52 51.63
N VAL A 515 0.95 -57.89 52.76
CA VAL A 515 1.12 -56.43 52.85
C VAL A 515 2.25 -55.94 51.93
N THR A 516 3.36 -56.70 51.84
CA THR A 516 4.47 -56.35 50.96
C THR A 516 4.10 -56.50 49.48
N LYS A 517 3.37 -57.58 49.11
CA LYS A 517 2.83 -57.77 47.75
C LYS A 517 1.81 -56.67 47.39
N TRP A 518 0.98 -56.25 48.35
CA TRP A 518 0.02 -55.16 48.18
C TRP A 518 0.70 -53.81 47.95
N TYR A 519 1.69 -53.45 48.77
CA TYR A 519 2.48 -52.22 48.60
C TYR A 519 3.21 -52.19 47.26
N THR A 520 3.88 -53.28 46.90
CA THR A 520 4.61 -53.38 45.63
C THR A 520 3.68 -53.37 44.42
N GLY A 521 2.49 -53.96 44.53
CA GLY A 521 1.42 -53.87 43.54
C GLY A 521 1.01 -52.43 43.25
N TRP A 522 0.60 -51.67 44.27
CA TRP A 522 0.23 -50.25 44.09
C TRP A 522 1.37 -49.38 43.57
N LYS A 523 2.60 -49.64 44.03
CA LYS A 523 3.79 -48.94 43.52
C LYS A 523 4.06 -49.22 42.05
N SER A 524 3.78 -50.44 41.57
CA SER A 524 3.96 -50.83 40.17
C SER A 524 2.89 -50.26 39.22
N MET A 525 1.70 -49.93 39.74
CA MET A 525 0.61 -49.36 38.94
C MET A 525 0.78 -47.86 38.65
N LEU A 526 1.72 -47.19 39.33
CA LEU A 526 2.00 -45.78 39.09
C LEU A 526 3.07 -45.61 38.00
N PRO A 527 2.82 -44.74 37.01
CA PRO A 527 3.83 -44.36 36.02
C PRO A 527 5.11 -43.81 36.65
N PRO A 528 6.28 -44.00 36.01
CA PRO A 528 7.55 -43.52 36.53
C PRO A 528 7.61 -42.00 36.69
N SER A 529 6.88 -41.23 35.88
CA SER A 529 6.76 -39.77 36.00
C SER A 529 6.22 -39.36 37.38
N LEU A 530 5.06 -39.90 37.76
CA LEU A 530 4.45 -39.64 39.07
C LEU A 530 5.31 -40.14 40.24
N LEU A 531 5.98 -41.29 40.09
CA LEU A 531 6.85 -41.85 41.14
C LEU A 531 8.09 -40.99 41.41
N THR A 532 8.55 -40.18 40.45
CA THR A 532 9.71 -39.32 40.67
C THR A 532 9.40 -38.09 41.53
N HIS A 533 8.12 -37.67 41.58
CA HIS A 533 7.69 -36.46 42.25
C HIS A 533 7.86 -36.56 43.78
N PRO A 534 8.36 -35.50 44.46
CA PRO A 534 8.66 -35.53 45.90
C PRO A 534 7.45 -35.86 46.77
N THR A 535 6.26 -35.32 46.45
CA THR A 535 5.04 -35.56 47.21
C THR A 535 4.64 -37.04 47.26
N ILE A 536 4.66 -37.72 46.11
CA ILE A 536 4.29 -39.14 46.03
C ILE A 536 5.33 -40.00 46.73
N LYS A 537 6.63 -39.70 46.55
CA LYS A 537 7.72 -40.38 47.28
C LYS A 537 7.54 -40.28 48.79
N GLU A 538 7.15 -39.11 49.30
CA GLU A 538 6.94 -38.90 50.72
C GLU A 538 5.76 -39.74 51.24
N GLN A 539 4.66 -39.85 50.49
CA GLN A 539 3.55 -40.74 50.86
C GLN A 539 3.96 -42.22 50.91
N PHE A 540 4.75 -42.69 49.94
CA PHE A 540 5.30 -44.06 49.96
C PHE A 540 6.34 -44.26 51.07
N ARG A 541 7.09 -43.23 51.45
CA ARG A 541 8.00 -43.25 52.59
C ARG A 541 7.23 -43.36 53.90
N GLN A 542 6.16 -42.58 54.08
CA GLN A 542 5.28 -42.67 55.24
C GLN A 542 4.67 -44.06 55.39
N ALA A 543 4.23 -44.69 54.29
CA ALA A 543 3.77 -46.07 54.30
C ALA A 543 4.85 -47.05 54.78
N LEU A 544 6.09 -46.92 54.30
CA LEU A 544 7.22 -47.74 54.75
C LEU A 544 7.56 -47.51 56.22
N ASP A 545 7.49 -46.26 56.69
CA ASP A 545 7.70 -45.94 58.11
C ASP A 545 6.63 -46.58 59.00
N ILE A 546 5.36 -46.61 58.56
CA ILE A 546 4.28 -47.32 59.26
C ILE A 546 4.53 -48.83 59.28
N MET A 547 4.97 -49.43 58.17
CA MET A 547 5.34 -50.85 58.11
C MET A 547 6.52 -51.18 59.04
N ASN A 548 7.59 -50.39 58.99
CA ASN A 548 8.79 -50.57 59.83
C ASN A 548 8.46 -50.41 61.32
N ARG A 549 7.57 -49.49 61.68
CA ARG A 549 7.06 -49.33 63.05
C ARG A 549 6.23 -50.52 63.49
N ALA A 550 5.40 -51.08 62.60
CA ALA A 550 4.59 -52.26 62.88
C ALA A 550 5.40 -53.56 63.01
N VAL A 551 6.55 -53.67 62.34
CA VAL A 551 7.49 -54.81 62.46
C VAL A 551 8.38 -54.67 63.71
N SER A 552 8.75 -53.43 64.08
CA SER A 552 9.61 -53.17 65.26
C SER A 552 8.85 -53.14 66.58
N ALA A 553 7.53 -52.93 66.55
CA ALA A 553 6.69 -52.97 67.73
C ALA A 553 6.39 -54.42 68.14
N PRO A 554 6.60 -54.82 69.41
CA PRO A 554 6.18 -56.12 69.89
C PRO A 554 4.66 -56.27 69.72
N GLN A 555 4.26 -57.44 69.23
CA GLN A 555 2.90 -57.81 68.84
C GLN A 555 1.84 -57.27 69.82
N GLY A 556 1.00 -56.33 69.36
CA GLY A 556 -0.17 -55.83 70.10
C GLY A 556 -0.08 -54.43 70.74
N LEU A 557 1.04 -53.69 70.60
CA LEU A 557 1.23 -52.40 71.31
C LEU A 557 1.26 -51.13 70.44
N LEU A 558 0.84 -51.19 69.17
CA LEU A 558 0.69 -49.98 68.33
C LEU A 558 -0.28 -48.94 68.94
N GLY A 559 -1.17 -49.38 69.85
CA GLY A 559 -2.12 -48.51 70.56
C GLY A 559 -1.61 -47.82 71.83
N GLN A 560 -0.36 -48.05 72.28
CA GLN A 560 0.14 -47.52 73.58
C GLN A 560 1.49 -46.77 73.51
N GLN A 561 1.84 -46.15 72.37
CA GLN A 561 2.94 -45.18 72.35
C GLN A 561 2.41 -43.75 72.55
N PRO A 562 3.02 -42.92 73.42
CA PRO A 562 2.68 -41.51 73.55
C PRO A 562 2.89 -40.82 72.18
N GLY A 563 1.86 -40.18 71.64
CA GLY A 563 1.87 -39.55 70.30
C GLY A 563 1.11 -40.31 69.21
N ALA A 564 0.98 -41.64 69.28
CA ALA A 564 0.19 -42.40 68.31
C ALA A 564 -1.32 -42.20 68.53
N LYS A 565 -1.76 -42.15 69.80
CA LYS A 565 -3.14 -41.78 70.16
C LYS A 565 -3.50 -40.33 69.83
N GLU A 566 -2.51 -39.43 69.83
CA GLU A 566 -2.72 -38.01 69.51
C GLU A 566 -2.84 -37.80 68.01
N SER A 567 -2.02 -38.47 67.19
CA SER A 567 -2.23 -38.53 65.73
C SER A 567 -3.54 -39.21 65.34
N MET A 568 -3.96 -40.26 66.05
CA MET A 568 -5.28 -40.88 65.83
C MET A 568 -6.43 -39.97 66.28
N ALA A 569 -6.32 -39.30 67.43
CA ALA A 569 -7.32 -38.32 67.85
C ALA A 569 -7.39 -37.17 66.86
N TYR A 570 -6.26 -36.73 66.29
CA TYR A 570 -6.25 -35.69 65.26
C TYR A 570 -6.89 -36.17 63.95
N LEU A 571 -6.50 -37.33 63.41
CA LEU A 571 -7.06 -37.86 62.16
C LEU A 571 -8.55 -38.23 62.31
N THR A 572 -8.93 -38.91 63.39
CA THR A 572 -10.33 -39.25 63.69
C THR A 572 -11.16 -38.03 64.06
N ASN A 573 -10.61 -36.99 64.71
CA ASN A 573 -11.35 -35.74 64.95
C ASN A 573 -11.44 -34.88 63.68
N VAL A 574 -10.46 -34.92 62.78
CA VAL A 574 -10.52 -34.27 61.46
C VAL A 574 -11.57 -34.96 60.58
N GLU A 575 -11.62 -36.30 60.58
CA GLU A 575 -12.63 -37.09 59.86
C GLU A 575 -14.03 -36.90 60.48
N ARG A 576 -14.14 -36.86 61.82
CA ARG A 576 -15.39 -36.57 62.54
C ARG A 576 -15.83 -35.11 62.42
N GLN A 577 -14.92 -34.14 62.35
CA GLN A 577 -15.25 -32.74 62.02
C GLN A 577 -15.70 -32.61 60.58
N GLN A 578 -15.07 -33.33 59.64
CA GLN A 578 -15.54 -33.42 58.26
C GLN A 578 -16.91 -34.11 58.15
N GLU A 579 -17.21 -35.11 58.98
CA GLU A 579 -18.53 -35.77 59.02
C GLU A 579 -19.62 -34.95 59.74
N LEU A 580 -19.26 -34.20 60.78
CA LEU A 580 -20.17 -33.27 61.47
C LEU A 580 -20.47 -32.02 60.62
N ASP A 581 -19.48 -31.50 59.88
CA ASP A 581 -19.67 -30.44 58.89
C ASP A 581 -20.54 -30.91 57.70
N ARG A 582 -20.52 -32.22 57.37
CA ARG A 582 -21.40 -32.82 56.34
C ARG A 582 -22.88 -32.83 56.73
N HIS A 583 -23.23 -32.88 58.02
CA HIS A 583 -24.63 -32.98 58.47
C HIS A 583 -25.29 -31.62 58.78
N VAL A 584 -24.51 -30.55 58.98
CA VAL A 584 -25.04 -29.21 59.29
C VAL A 584 -25.09 -28.28 58.05
N LYS A 585 -24.39 -28.61 56.95
CA LYS A 585 -24.35 -27.75 55.75
C LYS A 585 -24.47 -28.45 54.38
N PRO A 586 -25.59 -29.12 54.03
CA PRO A 586 -25.79 -29.57 52.65
C PRO A 586 -26.79 -28.73 51.85
N ARG A 587 -27.19 -27.51 52.27
CA ARG A 587 -28.24 -26.79 51.51
C ARG A 587 -28.19 -25.27 51.36
N ARG A 588 -27.45 -24.51 52.18
CA ARG A 588 -27.44 -23.03 52.06
C ARG A 588 -26.27 -22.47 51.25
N ASP A 589 -25.11 -23.10 51.29
CA ASP A 589 -23.90 -22.49 50.70
C ASP A 589 -23.84 -22.72 49.16
N TYR A 590 -24.40 -23.82 48.64
CA TYR A 590 -24.54 -24.03 47.19
C TYR A 590 -25.65 -23.18 46.55
N GLU A 591 -26.77 -22.96 47.23
CA GLU A 591 -27.82 -22.04 46.75
C GLU A 591 -27.40 -20.58 46.88
N ALA A 592 -26.69 -20.19 47.94
CA ALA A 592 -26.15 -18.84 48.09
C ALA A 592 -25.03 -18.55 47.07
N MET A 593 -24.15 -19.52 46.79
CA MET A 593 -23.11 -19.39 45.76
C MET A 593 -23.70 -19.46 44.34
N MET A 594 -24.74 -20.27 44.09
CA MET A 594 -25.46 -20.24 42.81
C MET A 594 -26.36 -19.02 42.65
N GLN A 595 -26.86 -18.39 43.73
CA GLN A 595 -27.62 -17.14 43.68
C GLN A 595 -26.69 -15.93 43.48
N THR A 596 -25.48 -15.94 44.02
CA THR A 596 -24.47 -14.91 43.69
C THR A 596 -23.90 -15.07 42.28
N ILE A 597 -23.89 -16.30 41.73
CA ILE A 597 -23.48 -16.57 40.34
C ILE A 597 -24.63 -16.39 39.33
N ARG A 598 -25.88 -16.69 39.68
CA ARG A 598 -27.07 -16.38 38.84
C ARG A 598 -27.48 -14.91 38.90
N GLY A 599 -27.12 -14.20 39.98
CA GLY A 599 -27.26 -12.74 40.06
C GLY A 599 -26.21 -11.98 39.26
N SER A 600 -25.13 -12.65 38.81
CA SER A 600 -24.04 -12.04 38.03
C SER A 600 -24.08 -12.36 36.54
N THR A 601 -25.12 -13.04 36.05
CA THR A 601 -25.45 -13.13 34.62
C THR A 601 -26.57 -12.17 34.25
N SER A 602 -26.33 -10.88 34.50
CA SER A 602 -26.92 -9.79 33.73
C SER A 602 -25.75 -8.99 33.16
N ALA A 603 -25.71 -8.91 31.83
CA ALA A 603 -24.70 -8.20 31.06
C ALA A 603 -24.82 -6.68 31.25
N ALA A 604 -24.41 -6.19 32.42
CA ALA A 604 -24.13 -4.78 32.68
C ALA A 604 -23.01 -4.70 33.73
N SER A 605 -21.80 -4.42 33.27
CA SER A 605 -20.64 -3.90 34.02
C SER A 605 -20.20 -4.65 35.30
N LEU A 606 -19.13 -5.44 35.20
CA LEU A 606 -18.13 -5.52 36.28
C LEU A 606 -17.38 -4.18 36.35
N THR A 607 -18.05 -3.14 36.84
CA THR A 607 -17.38 -1.95 37.34
C THR A 607 -17.38 -2.07 38.85
N LEU A 608 -16.23 -2.43 39.43
CA LEU A 608 -15.96 -2.15 40.85
C LEU A 608 -16.46 -0.74 41.14
N SER A 609 -17.39 -0.59 42.08
CA SER A 609 -17.90 0.74 42.40
C SER A 609 -16.74 1.57 42.94
N PHE A 610 -16.61 2.83 42.52
CA PHE A 610 -15.49 3.69 42.93
C PHE A 610 -15.32 3.77 44.46
N LYS A 611 -16.43 3.60 45.21
CA LYS A 611 -16.44 3.48 46.67
C LYS A 611 -15.74 2.20 47.17
N GLU A 612 -15.96 1.05 46.54
CA GLU A 612 -15.34 -0.23 46.90
C GLU A 612 -13.82 -0.21 46.65
N LEU A 613 -13.37 0.50 45.61
CA LEU A 613 -11.95 0.71 45.35
C LEU A 613 -11.28 1.50 46.48
N ILE A 614 -11.95 2.54 47.00
CA ILE A 614 -11.46 3.36 48.11
C ILE A 614 -11.43 2.55 49.41
N GLU A 615 -12.45 1.73 49.66
CA GLU A 615 -12.54 0.87 50.84
C GLU A 615 -11.43 -0.18 50.87
N LYS A 616 -11.21 -0.89 49.75
CA LYS A 616 -10.10 -1.84 49.62
C LYS A 616 -8.74 -1.17 49.81
N LYS A 617 -8.56 0.04 49.27
CA LYS A 617 -7.30 0.78 49.41
C LYS A 617 -7.08 1.32 50.82
N ALA A 618 -8.15 1.69 51.53
CA ALA A 618 -8.12 2.06 52.94
C ALA A 618 -7.70 0.86 53.81
N GLU A 619 -8.24 -0.33 53.51
CA GLU A 619 -7.88 -1.59 54.19
C GLU A 619 -6.41 -1.96 53.97
N GLU A 620 -5.91 -1.85 52.73
CA GLU A 620 -4.49 -2.08 52.40
C GLU A 620 -3.54 -1.12 53.14
N SER A 621 -3.97 0.12 53.37
CA SER A 621 -3.19 1.15 54.10
C SER A 621 -3.53 1.23 55.59
N ASN A 622 -4.38 0.34 56.11
CA ASN A 622 -4.82 0.28 57.51
C ASN A 622 -5.49 1.58 58.02
N ILE A 623 -6.19 2.30 57.13
CA ILE A 623 -6.89 3.57 57.41
C ILE A 623 -8.40 3.29 57.57
N LEU A 624 -9.01 3.87 58.60
CA LEU A 624 -10.44 3.70 58.87
C LEU A 624 -11.30 4.46 57.84
N PHE A 625 -12.13 3.75 57.08
CA PHE A 625 -13.15 4.32 56.19
C PHE A 625 -14.56 4.03 56.74
N MET A 626 -15.30 5.08 57.14
CA MET A 626 -16.65 4.90 57.70
C MET A 626 -17.63 6.02 57.29
N PRO A 627 -18.91 5.73 57.02
CA PRO A 627 -19.92 6.77 56.79
C PRO A 627 -20.19 7.56 58.07
N VAL A 628 -20.31 8.89 57.97
CA VAL A 628 -20.72 9.74 59.10
C VAL A 628 -22.25 9.88 59.07
N PRO A 629 -22.97 9.29 60.04
CA PRO A 629 -24.44 9.33 60.05
C PRO A 629 -24.95 10.77 60.23
N GLY A 630 -25.95 11.15 59.42
CA GLY A 630 -26.63 12.45 59.52
C GLY A 630 -25.93 13.63 58.83
N ARG A 631 -24.79 13.42 58.16
CA ARG A 631 -24.06 14.48 57.43
C ARG A 631 -24.09 14.23 55.93
N PHE A 632 -24.70 15.15 55.19
CA PHE A 632 -24.82 15.11 53.74
C PHE A 632 -24.30 16.39 53.12
N GLN A 633 -23.60 16.29 52.00
CA GLN A 633 -23.16 17.41 51.17
C GLN A 633 -23.73 17.19 49.77
N GLU A 634 -24.49 18.16 49.25
CA GLU A 634 -25.15 18.06 47.93
C GLU A 634 -25.99 16.77 47.75
N GLY A 635 -26.67 16.33 48.82
CA GLY A 635 -27.49 15.12 48.82
C GLY A 635 -26.72 13.81 48.87
N LYS A 636 -25.38 13.85 48.95
CA LYS A 636 -24.49 12.68 48.99
C LYS A 636 -23.93 12.48 50.39
N GLN A 637 -23.72 11.22 50.75
CA GLN A 637 -23.27 10.84 52.09
C GLN A 637 -21.79 11.19 52.28
N VAL A 638 -21.48 11.83 53.42
CA VAL A 638 -20.10 12.12 53.81
C VAL A 638 -19.49 10.91 54.51
N HIS A 639 -18.32 10.50 54.04
CA HIS A 639 -17.47 9.46 54.62
C HIS A 639 -16.30 10.07 55.37
N ARG A 640 -15.82 9.38 56.38
CA ARG A 640 -14.59 9.67 57.11
C ARG A 640 -13.52 8.71 56.63
N PHE A 641 -12.37 9.25 56.23
CA PHE A 641 -11.18 8.52 55.84
C PHE A 641 -10.03 8.98 56.75
N GLY A 642 -9.76 8.20 57.80
CA GLY A 642 -8.85 8.58 58.87
C GLY A 642 -9.28 9.87 59.60
N SER A 643 -8.47 10.91 59.49
CA SER A 643 -8.70 12.25 60.04
C SER A 643 -9.53 13.16 59.12
N SER A 644 -9.67 12.80 57.84
CA SER A 644 -10.29 13.63 56.81
C SER A 644 -11.74 13.25 56.53
N LEU A 645 -12.57 14.23 56.15
CA LEU A 645 -13.95 14.04 55.72
C LEU A 645 -14.00 14.15 54.21
N LEU A 646 -14.63 13.19 53.54
CA LEU A 646 -14.76 13.14 52.09
C LEU A 646 -16.19 12.82 51.63
N TYR A 647 -16.57 13.26 50.44
CA TYR A 647 -17.74 12.71 49.75
C TYR A 647 -17.36 12.36 48.31
N LEU A 648 -18.14 11.45 47.72
CA LEU A 648 -17.89 10.91 46.39
C LEU A 648 -18.93 11.46 45.43
N ASP A 649 -18.47 12.03 44.31
CA ASP A 649 -19.35 12.46 43.22
C ASP A 649 -18.78 12.05 41.87
N ARG A 650 -19.58 11.29 41.09
CA ARG A 650 -19.25 10.88 39.70
C ARG A 650 -17.82 10.35 39.51
N GLY A 651 -17.28 9.63 40.49
CA GLY A 651 -15.91 9.07 40.44
C GLY A 651 -14.79 10.02 40.87
N VAL A 652 -15.13 11.15 41.52
CA VAL A 652 -14.17 12.11 42.08
C VAL A 652 -14.31 12.19 43.60
N ILE A 653 -13.18 12.26 44.30
CA ILE A 653 -13.11 12.39 45.76
C ILE A 653 -13.02 13.87 46.11
N PHE A 654 -13.94 14.35 46.93
CA PHE A 654 -13.88 15.71 47.48
C PHE A 654 -13.55 15.65 48.96
N VAL A 655 -12.45 16.29 49.37
CA VAL A 655 -11.98 16.33 50.76
C VAL A 655 -12.28 17.69 51.38
N PHE A 656 -12.73 17.70 52.64
CA PHE A 656 -13.04 18.91 53.37
C PHE A 656 -11.79 19.55 53.97
N ASN A 657 -11.37 20.70 53.44
CA ASN A 657 -10.23 21.46 53.93
C ASN A 657 -10.70 22.67 54.76
N GLN A 658 -11.19 22.41 55.97
CA GLN A 658 -11.66 23.35 57.04
C GLN A 658 -12.71 24.43 56.68
N LYS A 659 -12.81 24.89 55.43
CA LYS A 659 -13.76 25.89 54.93
C LYS A 659 -14.38 25.52 53.58
N THR A 660 -13.71 24.70 52.75
CA THR A 660 -14.19 24.34 51.41
C THR A 660 -13.92 22.87 51.08
N TRP A 661 -14.70 22.32 50.14
CA TRP A 661 -14.52 20.97 49.60
C TRP A 661 -13.66 21.05 48.34
N VAL A 662 -12.54 20.31 48.31
CA VAL A 662 -11.56 20.36 47.21
C VAL A 662 -11.45 18.98 46.55
N PRO A 663 -11.54 18.88 45.21
CA PRO A 663 -11.33 17.62 44.50
C PRO A 663 -9.87 17.17 44.66
N THR A 664 -9.67 15.96 45.16
CA THR A 664 -8.35 15.41 45.50
C THR A 664 -8.19 14.02 44.90
N SER A 665 -6.98 13.66 44.46
CA SER A 665 -6.68 12.32 43.94
C SER A 665 -6.60 11.29 45.07
N LEU A 666 -6.85 10.01 44.75
CA LEU A 666 -6.76 8.92 45.73
C LEU A 666 -5.35 8.80 46.35
N GLN A 667 -4.29 9.05 45.57
CA GLN A 667 -2.91 9.02 46.07
C GLN A 667 -2.66 10.16 47.05
N SER A 668 -3.07 11.38 46.72
CA SER A 668 -2.93 12.53 47.63
C SER A 668 -3.78 12.37 48.90
N LEU A 669 -4.93 11.70 48.82
CA LEU A 669 -5.74 11.37 49.99
C LEU A 669 -4.97 10.44 50.95
N LEU A 670 -4.32 9.40 50.42
CA LEU A 670 -3.51 8.47 51.21
C LEU A 670 -2.32 9.19 51.88
N ASP A 671 -1.62 10.06 51.14
CA ASP A 671 -0.48 10.81 51.67
C ASP A 671 -0.88 11.79 52.80
N THR A 672 -2.11 12.31 52.76
CA THR A 672 -2.62 13.21 53.82
C THR A 672 -3.21 12.48 55.03
N ALA A 673 -3.48 11.17 54.90
CA ALA A 673 -4.16 10.36 55.92
C ALA A 673 -3.26 9.31 56.59
N GLY A 674 -2.08 9.03 56.01
CA GLY A 674 -1.04 8.17 56.57
C GLY A 674 -0.15 8.82 57.61
#